data_AF-M7BMW2-F1
#
_entry.id   AF-M7BMW2-F1
#
_cell.length_a   1.000
_cell.length_b   1.000
_cell.length_c   1.000
_cell.angle_alpha   90.00
_cell.angle_beta   90.00
_cell.angle_gamma   90.00
#
_symmetry.space_group_name_H-M   'P 1'
#
loop_
_entity.id
_entity.type
_entity.pdbx_description
1 polymer ?
#
loop_
_entity_poly.entity_id
_entity_poly.type
_entity_poly.pdbx_seq_one_letter_code
_entity_poly.pdbx_strand_id
1 'polypeptide(L)'
;MAFRNVNRRRHIGLQQLSSLASIGRTLLGPVKSYKFIVDVSTSESVLTCSAVRLLESLDLTSAVGQLLNETIQAQNKEYKTGMTTLLFLVGAWSSAVLECLQQNVPFSLIVSVMSEGLNSCSEKVQCLQLSVHDLYKGPDSVPIHFSSSRLGPQIIENKTSGIGSNSFLNPLVHILKEVPVSKEESIPEGLHSHQASPCDPHNRCLNSHLCTTDYITPLLDEPVGNKTMSAVPGSSLITSSCNKRTRLTHSRYFNIPGKSHCSLQVDNFGGPPTGPAACPFEFNDFGQLAMALSHGNQSSMKLVQDIVRCQQQVADHTGSSQFNIAEVVTCCLPGLSEHYSCVCPGYITLVSPEKVTVTKQLQDRPLQILLVDGDLTEKYRHLGFNRPSNVRIISENVGLQESSSESLWINCALDILIQAKVNLVLVKGNVCESLMERCILNNILIINPVTHNVLHAFGKSTGVQLVTYLSQVNSHCVGSGVWVDFWRTGDLSTVELDNKVPISIKAEGIHLVTAVLSSTVTAKMQVTEDHFWTCAYRLHHALTDQKVFPGGGAVELLCLSHLKKLEEQSLKQADKKLSGDFYMSSCWLTKSFTQYKPVVLKALASGWYQYLSRLMCNTARYASEFEVSTSIEHHLKKAADCGSPSAYILKEFKKGDKVMVDFGLSTKPEESVKIYDNVTPKVEAWRRALDLVLLVLQTDAEIITGPKRNQLLNSHVSSEFIFL
;
A
#
# COMPACT_ATOMS: atom_id res chain seq x y z
N MET A 1 5.22 39.99 -1.90
CA MET A 1 5.58 40.12 -0.48
C MET A 1 6.59 39.05 -0.18
N ALA A 2 7.71 39.39 0.46
CA ALA A 2 8.63 38.40 0.99
C ALA A 2 8.37 38.26 2.49
N PHE A 3 8.14 37.03 2.95
CA PHE A 3 7.94 36.67 4.34
C PHE A 3 9.19 35.98 4.85
N ARG A 4 9.75 36.42 5.97
CA ARG A 4 10.93 35.77 6.57
C ARG A 4 10.49 34.53 7.35
N ASN A 5 10.66 33.35 6.77
CA ASN A 5 10.23 32.07 7.35
C ASN A 5 10.99 31.71 8.64
N VAL A 6 12.19 32.26 8.81
CA VAL A 6 13.08 31.99 9.95
C VAL A 6 13.17 33.21 10.87
N ASN A 7 12.49 33.12 12.01
CA ASN A 7 12.91 33.82 13.23
C ASN A 7 13.72 32.82 14.09
N ARG A 8 14.70 33.26 14.90
CA ARG A 8 15.72 32.37 15.52
C ARG A 8 15.19 31.26 16.46
N ARG A 9 13.86 31.19 16.70
CA ARG A 9 13.19 30.14 17.51
C ARG A 9 11.88 29.62 16.89
N ARG A 10 11.51 30.03 15.67
CA ARG A 10 10.27 29.64 14.97
C ARG A 10 10.52 29.51 13.47
N HIS A 11 10.07 28.41 12.88
CA HIS A 11 10.11 28.18 11.43
C HIS A 11 8.70 27.82 10.95
N ILE A 12 8.07 28.72 10.20
CA ILE A 12 6.63 28.62 9.87
C ILE A 12 6.34 27.36 9.06
N GLY A 13 7.12 27.08 8.00
CA GLY A 13 6.95 25.87 7.19
C GLY A 13 7.05 24.55 7.97
N LEU A 14 8.01 24.39 8.87
CA LEU A 14 8.11 23.18 9.71
C LEU A 14 6.93 23.04 10.69
N GLN A 15 6.38 24.15 11.17
CA GLN A 15 5.17 24.15 12.01
C GLN A 15 3.94 23.74 11.19
N GLN A 16 3.83 24.19 9.94
CA GLN A 16 2.79 23.76 8.99
C GLN A 16 2.92 22.27 8.65
N LEU A 17 4.12 21.77 8.32
CA LEU A 17 4.37 20.34 8.08
C LEU A 17 3.98 19.48 9.28
N SER A 18 4.41 19.85 10.49
CA SER A 18 4.05 19.15 11.74
C SER A 18 2.54 19.12 11.96
N SER A 19 1.86 20.25 11.78
CA SER A 19 0.41 20.37 11.93
C SER A 19 -0.37 19.50 10.92
N LEU A 20 -0.04 19.59 9.62
CA LEU A 20 -0.69 18.79 8.58
C LEU A 20 -0.43 17.29 8.77
N ALA A 21 0.81 16.90 9.07
CA ALA A 21 1.18 15.52 9.37
C ALA A 21 0.49 14.98 10.63
N SER A 22 0.17 15.83 11.61
CA SER A 22 -0.53 15.42 12.83
C SER A 22 -1.89 14.78 12.54
N ILE A 23 -2.58 15.26 11.50
CA ILE A 23 -3.87 14.72 11.03
C ILE A 23 -3.72 13.24 10.63
N GLY A 24 -2.58 12.87 10.05
CA GLY A 24 -2.27 11.49 9.61
C GLY A 24 -1.92 10.50 10.72
N ARG A 25 -1.69 10.93 11.98
CA ARG A 25 -1.19 10.05 13.07
C ARG A 25 -2.11 8.86 13.40
N THR A 26 -3.40 8.93 13.06
CA THR A 26 -4.39 7.85 13.25
C THR A 26 -4.45 6.85 12.09
N LEU A 27 -3.69 7.06 11.01
CA LEU A 27 -3.64 6.17 9.85
C LEU A 27 -2.48 5.17 9.90
N LEU A 28 -1.54 5.34 10.83
CA LEU A 28 -0.30 4.56 10.88
C LEU A 28 -0.54 3.16 11.46
N GLY A 29 0.04 2.14 10.83
CA GLY A 29 -0.08 0.75 11.28
C GLY A 29 -1.34 0.05 10.74
N PRO A 30 -1.71 -1.11 11.31
CA PRO A 30 -2.78 -1.95 10.78
C PRO A 30 -4.20 -1.43 11.11
N VAL A 31 -4.44 -1.02 12.36
CA VAL A 31 -5.75 -0.58 12.83
C VAL A 31 -5.90 0.92 12.55
N LYS A 32 -6.12 1.25 11.28
CA LYS A 32 -6.30 2.63 10.82
C LYS A 32 -7.66 3.18 11.27
N SER A 33 -7.69 4.40 11.79
CA SER A 33 -8.96 5.13 11.95
C SER A 33 -9.39 5.73 10.62
N TYR A 34 -10.63 5.46 10.20
CA TYR A 34 -11.23 6.17 9.08
C TYR A 34 -11.51 7.63 9.45
N LYS A 35 -11.45 8.50 8.45
CA LYS A 35 -11.83 9.91 8.51
C LYS A 35 -12.96 10.13 7.51
N PHE A 36 -14.01 10.80 7.94
CA PHE A 36 -15.10 11.26 7.07
C PHE A 36 -14.87 12.75 6.83
N ILE A 37 -14.78 13.13 5.56
CA ILE A 37 -14.52 14.50 5.10
C ILE A 37 -15.73 14.91 4.27
N VAL A 38 -16.24 16.12 4.47
CA VAL A 38 -17.38 16.68 3.75
C VAL A 38 -16.93 17.99 3.11
N ASP A 39 -17.15 18.13 1.82
CA ASP A 39 -16.89 19.39 1.12
C ASP A 39 -18.04 20.37 1.41
N VAL A 40 -17.71 21.57 1.89
CA VAL A 40 -18.70 22.59 2.29
C VAL A 40 -19.36 23.27 1.08
N SER A 41 -18.75 23.19 -0.10
CA SER A 41 -19.21 23.81 -1.34
C SER A 41 -20.03 22.86 -2.22
N THR A 42 -19.63 21.58 -2.35
CA THR A 42 -20.36 20.58 -3.14
C THR A 42 -21.32 19.72 -2.30
N SER A 43 -21.17 19.71 -0.97
CA SER A 43 -21.84 18.77 -0.05
C SER A 43 -21.52 17.29 -0.30
N GLU A 44 -20.52 16.99 -1.14
CA GLU A 44 -20.01 15.63 -1.32
C GLU A 44 -19.26 15.16 -0.07
N SER A 45 -19.17 13.84 0.11
CA SER A 45 -18.49 13.26 1.27
C SER A 45 -17.59 12.09 0.89
N VAL A 46 -16.39 12.08 1.48
CA VAL A 46 -15.33 11.10 1.23
C VAL A 46 -14.97 10.42 2.55
N LEU A 47 -15.01 9.09 2.56
CA LEU A 47 -14.47 8.28 3.65
C LEU A 47 -13.05 7.86 3.26
N THR A 48 -12.05 8.17 4.08
CA THR A 48 -10.64 7.85 3.79
C THR A 48 -9.91 7.22 4.99
N CYS A 49 -8.99 6.30 4.72
CA CYS A 49 -7.91 5.96 5.64
C CYS A 49 -6.54 5.79 4.95
N SER A 50 -6.34 6.45 3.80
CA SER A 50 -5.03 6.54 3.12
C SER A 50 -4.48 7.98 3.22
N ALA A 51 -3.16 8.11 3.37
CA ALA A 51 -2.51 9.43 3.43
C ALA A 51 -2.65 10.22 2.13
N VAL A 52 -2.84 9.53 1.00
CA VAL A 52 -3.07 10.10 -0.33
C VAL A 52 -4.43 10.79 -0.38
N ARG A 53 -5.54 10.04 -0.19
CA ARG A 53 -6.90 10.62 -0.24
C ARG A 53 -7.11 11.67 0.84
N LEU A 54 -6.47 11.53 2.01
CA LEU A 54 -6.51 12.55 3.05
C LEU A 54 -5.97 13.91 2.57
N LEU A 55 -4.95 13.95 1.70
CA LEU A 55 -4.42 15.21 1.17
C LEU A 55 -5.12 15.64 -0.12
N GLU A 56 -5.67 14.72 -0.91
CA GLU A 56 -6.54 15.04 -2.05
C GLU A 56 -7.86 15.70 -1.60
N SER A 57 -8.39 15.35 -0.43
CA SER A 57 -9.63 15.91 0.15
C SER A 57 -9.41 17.08 1.10
N LEU A 58 -8.29 17.81 1.02
CA LEU A 58 -8.02 19.00 1.82
C LEU A 58 -7.62 20.19 0.94
N ASP A 59 -8.11 21.39 1.25
CA ASP A 59 -7.70 22.62 0.56
C ASP A 59 -6.29 23.06 0.99
N LEU A 60 -5.29 22.57 0.27
CA LEU A 60 -3.88 22.85 0.51
C LEU A 60 -3.48 24.19 -0.14
N THR A 61 -3.93 25.28 0.48
CA THR A 61 -3.68 26.66 0.04
C THR A 61 -2.24 27.14 0.20
N SER A 62 -1.44 26.49 1.05
CA SER A 62 -0.05 26.84 1.38
C SER A 62 0.96 26.05 0.53
N ALA A 63 2.06 26.70 0.13
CA ALA A 63 3.12 26.08 -0.67
C ALA A 63 3.71 24.83 0.01
N VAL A 64 3.87 24.87 1.32
CA VAL A 64 4.36 23.75 2.14
C VAL A 64 3.37 22.57 2.17
N GLY A 65 2.07 22.84 2.19
CA GLY A 65 1.04 21.79 2.07
C GLY A 65 1.05 21.14 0.69
N GLN A 66 1.22 21.94 -0.37
CA GLN A 66 1.33 21.44 -1.75
C GLN A 66 2.57 20.57 -1.93
N LEU A 67 3.74 21.01 -1.44
CA LEU A 67 4.98 20.25 -1.48
C LEU A 67 4.90 18.91 -0.72
N LEU A 68 4.17 18.87 0.41
CA LEU A 68 3.86 17.64 1.14
C LEU A 68 2.96 16.69 0.32
N ASN A 69 1.93 17.21 -0.35
CA ASN A 69 1.07 16.44 -1.23
C ASN A 69 1.85 15.87 -2.43
N GLU A 70 2.64 16.69 -3.12
CA GLU A 70 3.49 16.26 -4.25
C GLU A 70 4.48 15.16 -3.82
N THR A 71 5.11 15.29 -2.65
CA THR A 71 6.02 14.27 -2.11
C THR A 71 5.30 12.94 -1.85
N ILE A 72 4.07 12.99 -1.34
CA ILE A 72 3.24 11.80 -1.09
C ILE A 72 2.69 11.22 -2.40
N GLN A 73 2.37 12.05 -3.40
CA GLN A 73 1.95 11.62 -4.73
C GLN A 73 3.10 11.00 -5.53
N ALA A 74 4.34 11.48 -5.35
CA ALA A 74 5.52 10.82 -5.92
C ALA A 74 5.70 9.40 -5.35
N GLN A 75 5.64 9.24 -4.02
CA GLN A 75 5.63 7.92 -3.38
C GLN A 75 4.43 7.07 -3.85
N ASN A 76 3.25 7.67 -4.07
CA ASN A 76 2.05 6.99 -4.56
C ASN A 76 2.19 6.49 -5.99
N LYS A 77 2.74 7.30 -6.90
CA LYS A 77 2.94 6.98 -8.30
C LYS A 77 3.93 5.83 -8.51
N GLU A 78 4.98 5.79 -7.69
CA GLU A 78 6.12 4.89 -7.86
C GLU A 78 5.98 3.59 -7.05
N TYR A 79 5.53 3.69 -5.79
CA TYR A 79 5.56 2.54 -4.88
C TYR A 79 4.21 2.02 -4.41
N LYS A 80 3.14 2.82 -4.41
CA LYS A 80 1.80 2.43 -3.90
C LYS A 80 1.77 1.91 -2.45
N THR A 81 2.88 1.98 -1.71
CA THR A 81 3.00 1.66 -0.28
C THR A 81 3.96 2.62 0.44
N GLY A 82 3.79 2.82 1.75
CA GLY A 82 4.66 3.65 2.60
C GLY A 82 4.22 5.10 2.84
N MET A 83 3.18 5.62 2.17
CA MET A 83 2.76 7.04 2.28
C MET A 83 2.46 7.50 3.70
N THR A 84 1.84 6.63 4.51
CA THR A 84 1.55 6.98 5.91
C THR A 84 2.79 7.02 6.79
N THR A 85 3.79 6.17 6.50
CA THR A 85 5.10 6.21 7.16
C THR A 85 5.83 7.51 6.79
N LEU A 86 5.80 7.88 5.51
CA LEU A 86 6.33 9.15 5.01
C LEU A 86 5.64 10.34 5.71
N LEU A 87 4.31 10.44 5.63
CA LEU A 87 3.52 11.51 6.26
C LEU A 87 3.79 11.64 7.76
N PHE A 88 3.88 10.51 8.49
CA PHE A 88 4.18 10.53 9.91
C PHE A 88 5.59 11.04 10.21
N LEU A 89 6.60 10.52 9.51
CA LEU A 89 8.00 10.88 9.75
C LEU A 89 8.28 12.34 9.41
N VAL A 90 7.65 12.90 8.38
CA VAL A 90 7.69 14.34 8.07
C VAL A 90 7.26 15.16 9.29
N GLY A 91 6.13 14.82 9.93
CA GLY A 91 5.66 15.56 11.11
C GLY A 91 6.54 15.38 12.34
N ALA A 92 7.02 14.15 12.56
CA ALA A 92 7.88 13.82 13.70
C ALA A 92 9.25 14.53 13.59
N TRP A 93 9.92 14.47 12.44
CA TRP A 93 11.18 15.15 12.22
C TRP A 93 11.04 16.67 12.07
N SER A 94 9.95 17.20 11.49
CA SER A 94 9.68 18.66 11.53
C SER A 94 9.66 19.20 12.96
N SER A 95 9.05 18.44 13.87
CA SER A 95 9.00 18.78 15.30
C SER A 95 10.39 18.71 15.95
N ALA A 96 11.14 17.64 15.69
CA ALA A 96 12.50 17.47 16.23
C ALA A 96 13.52 18.49 15.68
N VAL A 97 13.36 18.94 14.44
CA VAL A 97 14.14 20.04 13.85
C VAL A 97 13.78 21.38 14.49
N LEU A 98 12.50 21.64 14.78
CA LEU A 98 12.08 22.83 15.53
C LEU A 98 12.70 22.86 16.94
N GLU A 99 12.78 21.72 17.63
CA GLU A 99 13.48 21.59 18.92
C GLU A 99 14.99 21.89 18.80
N CYS A 100 15.65 21.49 17.70
CA CYS A 100 17.04 21.84 17.42
C CYS A 100 17.22 23.34 17.17
N LEU A 101 16.32 23.97 16.41
CA LEU A 101 16.35 25.41 16.17
C LEU A 101 16.13 26.22 17.46
N GLN A 102 15.24 25.77 18.35
CA GLN A 102 15.04 26.38 19.67
C GLN A 102 16.29 26.29 20.57
N GLN A 103 17.08 25.22 20.43
CA GLN A 103 18.39 25.06 21.07
C GLN A 103 19.51 25.85 20.37
N ASN A 104 19.19 26.66 19.34
CA ASN A 104 20.11 27.46 18.53
C ASN A 104 21.12 26.63 17.72
N VAL A 105 20.78 25.38 17.37
CA VAL A 105 21.62 24.55 16.48
C VAL A 105 21.63 25.16 15.07
N PRO A 106 22.80 25.40 14.45
CA PRO A 106 22.88 25.87 13.06
C PRO A 106 22.22 24.89 12.07
N PHE A 107 21.34 25.40 11.20
CA PHE A 107 20.57 24.56 10.27
C PHE A 107 21.45 23.73 9.32
N SER A 108 22.63 24.22 8.94
CA SER A 108 23.61 23.47 8.14
C SER A 108 24.15 22.23 8.86
N LEU A 109 24.30 22.28 10.19
CA LEU A 109 24.65 21.12 11.02
C LEU A 109 23.45 20.18 11.18
N ILE A 110 22.21 20.70 11.26
CA ILE A 110 21.00 19.88 11.27
C ILE A 110 20.91 19.06 9.97
N VAL A 111 20.97 19.73 8.81
CA VAL A 111 20.96 19.09 7.48
C VAL A 111 22.05 18.03 7.38
N SER A 112 23.31 18.40 7.64
CA SER A 112 24.44 17.48 7.49
C SER A 112 24.34 16.25 8.41
N VAL A 113 24.00 16.42 9.70
CA VAL A 113 24.01 15.32 10.67
C VAL A 113 22.74 14.46 10.59
N MET A 114 21.59 15.02 10.21
CA MET A 114 20.39 14.20 9.97
C MET A 114 20.53 13.35 8.71
N SER A 115 21.08 13.89 7.61
CA SER A 115 21.35 13.10 6.40
C SER A 115 22.41 12.02 6.65
N GLU A 116 23.51 12.34 7.34
CA GLU A 116 24.53 11.35 7.75
C GLU A 116 23.90 10.24 8.62
N GLY A 117 23.08 10.61 9.59
CA GLY A 117 22.39 9.68 10.48
C GLY A 117 21.39 8.78 9.76
N LEU A 118 20.58 9.30 8.83
CA LEU A 118 19.62 8.51 8.08
C LEU A 118 20.31 7.57 7.08
N ASN A 119 21.39 8.01 6.44
CA ASN A 119 22.19 7.16 5.57
C ASN A 119 22.84 6.02 6.37
N SER A 120 23.45 6.33 7.52
CA SER A 120 24.03 5.31 8.40
C SER A 120 22.98 4.33 8.96
N CYS A 121 21.76 4.78 9.24
CA CYS A 121 20.64 3.89 9.53
C CYS A 121 20.27 3.01 8.34
N SER A 122 20.19 3.57 7.13
CA SER A 122 19.82 2.87 5.89
C SER A 122 20.83 1.80 5.49
N GLU A 123 22.12 2.05 5.72
CA GLU A 123 23.20 1.05 5.68
C GLU A 123 23.00 -0.01 6.78
N LYS A 124 22.81 0.43 8.04
CA LYS A 124 22.76 -0.47 9.19
C LYS A 124 21.63 -1.47 9.13
N VAL A 125 20.47 -1.10 8.57
CA VAL A 125 19.31 -1.99 8.45
C VAL A 125 19.47 -3.07 7.38
N GLN A 126 20.45 -2.98 6.47
CA GLN A 126 20.69 -4.02 5.44
C GLN A 126 20.93 -5.41 6.06
N CYS A 127 21.50 -5.48 7.28
CA CYS A 127 21.66 -6.74 8.02
C CYS A 127 20.35 -7.34 8.59
N LEU A 128 19.20 -6.71 8.36
CA LEU A 128 17.85 -7.26 8.61
C LEU A 128 17.14 -7.69 7.32
N GLN A 129 17.75 -7.58 6.13
CA GLN A 129 17.15 -8.08 4.89
C GLN A 129 17.06 -9.61 4.95
N LEU A 130 15.86 -10.12 4.70
CA LEU A 130 15.58 -11.55 4.57
C LEU A 130 15.33 -11.85 3.09
N SER A 131 16.07 -12.81 2.53
CA SER A 131 15.86 -13.32 1.18
C SER A 131 14.50 -14.00 1.08
N VAL A 132 13.71 -13.67 0.06
CA VAL A 132 12.41 -14.32 -0.19
C VAL A 132 12.60 -15.82 -0.49
N HIS A 133 13.69 -16.20 -1.18
CA HIS A 133 14.02 -17.61 -1.42
C HIS A 133 14.32 -18.41 -0.15
N ASP A 134 14.84 -17.75 0.90
CA ASP A 134 15.12 -18.41 2.19
C ASP A 134 13.88 -18.44 3.11
N LEU A 135 12.75 -17.85 2.69
CA LEU A 135 11.45 -18.04 3.34
C LEU A 135 10.68 -19.24 2.78
N TYR A 136 10.94 -19.64 1.52
CA TYR A 136 10.37 -20.84 0.90
C TYR A 136 11.06 -22.13 1.39
N LYS A 137 12.33 -22.04 1.80
CA LYS A 137 13.03 -23.15 2.48
C LYS A 137 12.53 -23.29 3.91
N GLY A 138 11.54 -24.15 4.09
CA GLY A 138 11.00 -24.53 5.40
C GLY A 138 12.09 -25.07 6.36
N PRO A 139 11.80 -25.10 7.67
CA PRO A 139 12.80 -25.37 8.71
C PRO A 139 13.50 -26.73 8.61
N ASP A 140 12.92 -27.69 7.88
CA ASP A 140 13.43 -29.06 7.76
C ASP A 140 14.54 -29.24 6.71
N SER A 141 14.88 -28.21 5.92
CA SER A 141 16.05 -28.27 5.04
C SER A 141 17.35 -28.08 5.83
N VAL A 142 17.95 -29.20 6.28
CA VAL A 142 19.22 -29.22 7.01
C VAL A 142 20.31 -28.45 6.23
N PRO A 143 20.99 -27.45 6.85
CA PRO A 143 21.95 -26.62 6.15
C PRO A 143 23.26 -27.36 5.88
N ILE A 144 23.45 -27.86 4.66
CA ILE A 144 24.74 -28.38 4.22
C ILE A 144 25.74 -27.22 4.12
N HIS A 145 26.78 -27.29 4.95
CA HIS A 145 27.87 -26.31 4.99
C HIS A 145 28.70 -26.38 3.70
N PHE A 146 28.55 -25.40 2.80
CA PHE A 146 29.45 -25.21 1.66
C PHE A 146 30.29 -23.94 1.80
N SER A 147 31.29 -24.02 2.68
CA SER A 147 32.43 -23.10 2.67
C SER A 147 33.38 -23.46 1.52
N SER A 148 33.17 -22.88 0.34
CA SER A 148 34.12 -22.97 -0.78
C SER A 148 34.46 -21.59 -1.36
N SER A 149 35.70 -21.18 -1.16
CA SER A 149 36.27 -19.98 -1.78
C SER A 149 36.90 -20.31 -3.13
N ARG A 150 36.45 -19.60 -4.19
CA ARG A 150 37.16 -19.27 -5.45
C ARG A 150 36.24 -18.34 -6.27
N LEU A 151 36.69 -17.12 -6.57
CA LEU A 151 37.42 -16.74 -7.78
C LEU A 151 36.57 -16.89 -9.04
N GLY A 152 36.19 -15.74 -9.62
CA GLY A 152 35.33 -15.67 -10.81
C GLY A 152 36.07 -15.96 -12.12
N PRO A 153 35.32 -16.20 -13.22
CA PRO A 153 35.90 -16.50 -14.53
C PRO A 153 36.48 -15.24 -15.19
N GLN A 154 37.77 -15.30 -15.55
CA GLN A 154 38.34 -14.39 -16.54
C GLN A 154 38.30 -15.01 -17.94
N ILE A 155 38.47 -14.15 -18.94
CA ILE A 155 38.29 -14.42 -20.37
C ILE A 155 39.37 -15.37 -20.89
N ILE A 156 38.99 -16.23 -21.84
CA ILE A 156 39.92 -17.08 -22.59
C ILE A 156 40.52 -16.26 -23.74
N GLU A 157 41.82 -16.00 -23.71
CA GLU A 157 42.61 -15.67 -24.90
C GLU A 157 43.66 -16.76 -25.17
N ASN A 158 43.82 -17.13 -26.43
CA ASN A 158 44.78 -18.14 -26.87
C ASN A 158 46.10 -17.52 -27.32
N LYS A 159 47.24 -18.02 -26.83
CA LYS A 159 48.47 -18.20 -27.65
C LYS A 159 49.58 -19.02 -26.97
N THR A 160 49.84 -20.18 -27.57
CA THR A 160 51.17 -20.74 -27.92
C THR A 160 52.36 -20.63 -26.96
N SER A 161 52.77 -21.82 -26.47
CA SER A 161 54.14 -22.37 -26.46
C SER A 161 55.28 -21.72 -25.64
N GLY A 162 55.88 -22.55 -24.77
CA GLY A 162 57.35 -22.59 -24.61
C GLY A 162 57.88 -22.63 -23.18
N ILE A 163 58.59 -23.73 -22.83
CA ILE A 163 59.81 -23.82 -21.99
C ILE A 163 59.89 -22.90 -20.73
N GLY A 164 60.05 -23.39 -19.49
CA GLY A 164 60.19 -24.77 -19.01
C GLY A 164 60.82 -24.82 -17.60
N SER A 165 60.87 -26.03 -17.00
CA SER A 165 61.71 -26.45 -15.85
C SER A 165 61.70 -25.64 -14.53
N ASN A 166 61.25 -26.29 -13.44
CA ASN A 166 61.95 -26.45 -12.13
C ASN A 166 62.22 -25.17 -11.26
N SER A 167 62.34 -25.14 -9.92
CA SER A 167 62.17 -26.04 -8.74
C SER A 167 62.51 -25.19 -7.46
N PHE A 168 62.38 -25.55 -6.16
CA PHE A 168 62.16 -26.79 -5.40
C PHE A 168 61.34 -26.52 -4.09
N LEU A 169 60.72 -27.58 -3.56
CA LEU A 169 60.63 -28.04 -2.14
C LEU A 169 60.75 -27.06 -0.93
N ASN A 170 59.72 -27.01 -0.07
CA ASN A 170 59.58 -27.75 1.23
C ASN A 170 60.76 -27.89 2.24
N PRO A 171 60.53 -28.24 3.55
CA PRO A 171 59.28 -28.29 4.36
C PRO A 171 59.39 -27.90 5.88
N LEU A 172 58.24 -27.93 6.57
CA LEU A 172 57.92 -28.42 7.94
C LEU A 172 58.91 -28.33 9.14
N VAL A 173 58.36 -27.91 10.29
CA VAL A 173 58.52 -28.60 11.61
C VAL A 173 57.17 -28.63 12.34
N HIS A 174 56.84 -29.75 13.00
CA HIS A 174 55.65 -29.95 13.86
C HIS A 174 55.98 -29.79 15.36
N ILE A 175 54.96 -29.60 16.20
CA ILE A 175 54.84 -30.30 17.50
C ILE A 175 53.37 -30.36 17.95
N LEU A 176 53.02 -31.41 18.69
CA LEU A 176 51.68 -31.71 19.25
C LEU A 176 51.84 -32.16 20.72
N LYS A 177 50.80 -31.90 21.54
CA LYS A 177 50.44 -32.57 22.82
C LYS A 177 49.06 -32.02 23.24
N GLU A 178 47.97 -32.78 23.31
CA GLU A 178 47.63 -34.00 24.10
C GLU A 178 46.87 -33.69 25.41
N VAL A 179 46.04 -34.63 25.84
CA VAL A 179 44.97 -34.50 26.84
C VAL A 179 44.97 -35.73 27.77
N PRO A 180 44.63 -35.61 29.06
CA PRO A 180 44.21 -36.73 29.90
C PRO A 180 42.71 -36.66 30.33
N VAL A 181 42.14 -37.80 30.72
CA VAL A 181 40.69 -37.99 30.99
C VAL A 181 40.44 -38.91 32.21
N SER A 182 39.47 -38.54 33.06
CA SER A 182 38.75 -39.40 34.03
C SER A 182 37.46 -38.67 34.45
N LYS A 183 36.24 -39.26 34.44
CA LYS A 183 35.66 -40.34 35.29
C LYS A 183 35.55 -39.94 36.78
N GLU A 184 34.47 -40.25 37.52
CA GLU A 184 33.37 -41.23 37.29
C GLU A 184 32.02 -40.84 37.97
N GLU A 185 31.07 -41.80 38.05
CA GLU A 185 29.61 -41.66 38.23
C GLU A 185 29.09 -41.58 39.69
N SER A 186 27.80 -41.19 39.89
CA SER A 186 26.73 -42.09 40.43
C SER A 186 25.48 -41.37 41.01
N ILE A 187 24.34 -42.09 41.04
CA ILE A 187 23.08 -41.82 41.79
C ILE A 187 22.59 -43.19 42.33
N PRO A 188 21.87 -43.30 43.47
CA PRO A 188 20.47 -43.77 43.37
C PRO A 188 19.45 -43.30 44.45
N GLU A 189 18.21 -43.08 44.00
CA GLU A 189 16.88 -43.49 44.52
C GLU A 189 16.46 -43.54 46.02
N GLY A 190 15.22 -43.05 46.27
CA GLY A 190 14.21 -43.64 47.18
C GLY A 190 13.97 -42.99 48.57
N LEU A 191 12.84 -43.18 49.28
CA LEU A 191 11.44 -43.54 48.89
C LEU A 191 10.48 -43.36 50.11
N HIS A 192 9.21 -42.92 49.91
CA HIS A 192 8.04 -43.05 50.86
C HIS A 192 8.08 -42.30 52.25
N SER A 193 6.98 -42.02 52.99
CA SER A 193 5.51 -41.93 52.72
C SER A 193 4.65 -41.46 53.94
N HIS A 194 3.40 -41.01 53.70
CA HIS A 194 2.23 -40.92 54.64
C HIS A 194 2.18 -39.77 55.70
N GLN A 195 1.01 -39.35 56.25
CA GLN A 195 -0.33 -39.96 56.35
C GLN A 195 -1.53 -38.94 56.49
N ALA A 196 -2.74 -39.31 56.01
CA ALA A 196 -4.13 -38.82 56.29
C ALA A 196 -4.49 -37.28 56.17
N SER A 197 -5.62 -36.78 55.63
CA SER A 197 -7.01 -37.22 55.23
C SER A 197 -8.05 -37.38 56.37
N PRO A 198 -9.39 -37.33 56.12
CA PRO A 198 -10.19 -36.92 54.93
C PRO A 198 -11.22 -35.78 55.24
N CYS A 199 -12.15 -35.34 54.37
CA CYS A 199 -13.48 -35.92 54.06
C CYS A 199 -14.22 -35.17 52.91
N ASP A 200 -15.24 -35.83 52.35
CA ASP A 200 -16.19 -35.47 51.27
C ASP A 200 -17.57 -36.10 51.65
N PRO A 201 -18.70 -36.15 50.86
CA PRO A 201 -19.10 -35.46 49.62
C PRO A 201 -20.61 -35.00 49.59
N HIS A 202 -21.13 -34.69 48.38
CA HIS A 202 -22.56 -34.62 47.95
C HIS A 202 -23.44 -33.42 48.39
N ASN A 203 -24.18 -32.77 47.48
CA ASN A 203 -25.40 -33.34 46.87
C ASN A 203 -25.77 -32.79 45.45
N ARG A 204 -26.93 -33.23 44.89
CA ARG A 204 -27.40 -33.01 43.50
C ARG A 204 -28.84 -32.42 43.46
N CYS A 205 -29.33 -32.05 42.25
CA CYS A 205 -30.72 -31.73 41.86
C CYS A 205 -31.16 -30.25 42.02
N LEU A 206 -32.09 -29.67 41.23
CA LEU A 206 -32.77 -30.08 39.96
C LEU A 206 -33.36 -28.84 39.22
N ASN A 207 -34.12 -29.08 38.13
CA ASN A 207 -34.94 -28.10 37.36
C ASN A 207 -36.11 -27.50 38.22
N SER A 208 -36.99 -26.58 37.79
CA SER A 208 -37.58 -26.29 36.45
C SER A 208 -38.35 -24.94 36.38
N HIS A 209 -39.06 -24.71 35.25
CA HIS A 209 -40.12 -23.72 34.94
C HIS A 209 -39.65 -22.42 34.23
N LEU A 210 -40.17 -21.94 33.07
CA LEU A 210 -41.52 -21.95 32.40
C LEU A 210 -42.56 -21.07 33.13
N CYS A 211 -43.26 -20.08 32.56
CA CYS A 211 -43.33 -19.48 31.21
C CYS A 211 -43.22 -17.92 31.36
N THR A 212 -43.69 -16.97 30.51
CA THR A 212 -44.57 -16.95 29.31
C THR A 212 -44.28 -15.71 28.43
N THR A 213 -44.78 -15.71 27.19
CA THR A 213 -44.90 -14.57 26.27
C THR A 213 -45.92 -13.52 26.75
N ASP A 214 -45.79 -12.26 26.31
CA ASP A 214 -46.95 -11.50 25.77
C ASP A 214 -46.54 -10.30 24.88
N TYR A 215 -47.45 -9.86 24.00
CA TYR A 215 -47.30 -8.74 23.05
C TYR A 215 -48.08 -7.50 23.49
N ILE A 216 -47.48 -6.29 23.44
CA ILE A 216 -48.23 -5.01 23.33
C ILE A 216 -47.46 -4.00 22.45
N THR A 217 -48.18 -3.29 21.57
CA THR A 217 -47.69 -2.10 20.82
C THR A 217 -48.68 -0.94 21.00
N PRO A 218 -48.21 0.25 21.42
CA PRO A 218 -48.61 1.55 20.82
C PRO A 218 -47.40 2.51 20.70
N LEU A 219 -47.45 3.71 20.10
CA LEU A 219 -48.22 4.31 19.00
C LEU A 219 -47.43 5.60 18.58
N LEU A 220 -47.93 6.41 17.65
CA LEU A 220 -47.43 7.78 17.41
C LEU A 220 -48.08 8.78 18.38
N ASP A 221 -47.39 9.91 18.62
CA ASP A 221 -48.01 11.24 18.64
C ASP A 221 -46.93 12.32 18.35
N GLU A 222 -47.30 13.35 17.57
CA GLU A 222 -46.57 14.64 17.52
C GLU A 222 -47.22 15.64 18.50
N PRO A 223 -46.57 16.77 18.81
CA PRO A 223 -47.12 17.99 18.19
C PRO A 223 -46.11 19.07 17.78
N VAL A 224 -46.55 19.87 16.81
CA VAL A 224 -45.93 21.11 16.30
C VAL A 224 -45.79 22.19 17.39
N GLY A 225 -44.66 22.90 17.42
CA GLY A 225 -44.44 24.07 18.29
C GLY A 225 -43.34 25.03 17.77
N ASN A 226 -43.65 26.32 17.62
CA ASN A 226 -42.83 27.30 16.89
C ASN A 226 -42.02 28.27 17.79
N LYS A 227 -40.95 28.84 17.19
CA LYS A 227 -40.37 30.20 17.38
C LYS A 227 -39.28 30.55 18.44
N THR A 228 -38.22 31.17 17.89
CA THR A 228 -37.35 32.28 18.40
C THR A 228 -36.35 32.10 19.57
N MET A 229 -35.07 31.99 19.17
CA MET A 229 -33.89 32.79 19.58
C MET A 229 -33.45 33.02 21.05
N SER A 230 -32.11 33.04 21.19
CA SER A 230 -31.30 33.84 22.13
C SER A 230 -31.20 33.42 23.60
N ALA A 231 -30.07 32.79 23.96
CA ALA A 231 -29.12 33.36 24.94
C ALA A 231 -27.74 32.66 24.88
N VAL A 232 -26.66 33.39 25.22
CA VAL A 232 -25.36 32.82 25.62
C VAL A 232 -25.11 33.21 27.07
N PRO A 233 -24.95 32.23 27.96
CA PRO A 233 -23.73 32.10 28.75
C PRO A 233 -23.19 30.66 28.70
N GLY A 234 -21.93 30.35 29.03
CA GLY A 234 -20.89 31.20 29.60
C GLY A 234 -20.17 30.45 30.73
N SER A 235 -18.99 29.88 30.43
CA SER A 235 -17.99 29.38 31.40
C SER A 235 -18.46 28.55 32.60
N SER A 236 -18.32 27.23 32.53
CA SER A 236 -18.14 26.38 33.72
C SER A 236 -17.08 25.29 33.48
N LEU A 237 -16.35 24.92 34.54
CA LEU A 237 -15.36 23.84 34.47
C LEU A 237 -16.09 22.48 34.46
N ILE A 238 -15.70 21.58 33.56
CA ILE A 238 -16.06 20.16 33.67
C ILE A 238 -14.83 19.39 34.12
N THR A 239 -14.98 18.70 35.26
CA THR A 239 -13.95 17.88 35.89
C THR A 239 -13.69 16.59 35.13
N SER A 240 -12.50 16.02 35.33
CA SER A 240 -12.07 14.76 34.70
C SER A 240 -12.95 13.58 35.11
N SER A 241 -13.75 13.04 34.18
CA SER A 241 -14.37 11.73 34.32
C SER A 241 -13.54 10.65 33.62
N CYS A 242 -13.43 9.47 34.22
CA CYS A 242 -12.59 8.40 33.70
C CYS A 242 -13.18 7.82 32.41
N ASN A 243 -12.45 7.99 31.29
CA ASN A 243 -12.79 7.40 29.99
C ASN A 243 -12.70 5.87 30.00
N LYS A 244 -13.72 5.19 30.53
CA LYS A 244 -14.05 3.81 30.17
C LYS A 244 -14.45 3.79 28.69
N ARG A 245 -13.45 3.70 27.79
CA ARG A 245 -13.70 3.50 26.36
C ARG A 245 -14.59 2.27 26.19
N THR A 246 -15.79 2.48 25.65
CA THR A 246 -16.76 1.43 25.40
C THR A 246 -16.17 0.45 24.39
N ARG A 247 -15.92 -0.78 24.85
CA ARG A 247 -15.51 -1.90 24.02
C ARG A 247 -16.67 -2.20 23.07
N LEU A 248 -16.57 -1.71 21.82
CA LEU A 248 -17.57 -1.96 20.76
C LEU A 248 -17.52 -3.43 20.32
N THR A 249 -18.06 -4.31 21.17
CA THR A 249 -18.49 -5.64 20.75
C THR A 249 -19.58 -5.48 19.68
N HIS A 250 -19.32 -6.07 18.52
CA HIS A 250 -20.19 -6.23 17.34
C HIS A 250 -21.67 -5.86 17.53
N SER A 251 -22.17 -4.99 16.65
CA SER A 251 -23.61 -4.75 16.52
C SER A 251 -24.34 -6.07 16.22
N ARG A 252 -25.50 -6.27 16.86
CA ARG A 252 -26.24 -7.54 16.94
C ARG A 252 -26.89 -8.02 15.62
N TYR A 253 -26.41 -7.52 14.48
CA TYR A 253 -26.87 -7.85 13.13
C TYR A 253 -25.83 -8.63 12.30
N PHE A 254 -24.56 -8.68 12.72
CA PHE A 254 -23.53 -9.52 12.07
C PHE A 254 -23.44 -10.91 12.72
N ASN A 255 -24.56 -11.62 12.78
CA ASN A 255 -24.55 -13.07 13.01
C ASN A 255 -24.30 -13.77 11.68
N ILE A 256 -23.33 -14.70 11.66
CA ILE A 256 -23.13 -15.64 10.55
C ILE A 256 -24.24 -16.71 10.65
N PRO A 257 -25.14 -16.84 9.66
CA PRO A 257 -25.98 -18.03 9.56
C PRO A 257 -25.12 -19.23 9.16
N GLY A 258 -25.46 -20.41 9.65
CA GLY A 258 -24.68 -21.63 9.39
C GLY A 258 -24.64 -22.02 7.91
N LYS A 259 -23.68 -22.89 7.56
CA LYS A 259 -23.51 -23.45 6.20
C LYS A 259 -24.82 -24.06 5.67
N SER A 260 -25.49 -23.38 4.76
CA SER A 260 -26.52 -23.98 3.91
C SER A 260 -25.82 -24.72 2.76
N HIS A 261 -26.01 -26.04 2.69
CA HIS A 261 -25.66 -26.80 1.49
C HIS A 261 -26.70 -26.48 0.41
N CYS A 262 -26.35 -25.64 -0.56
CA CYS A 262 -27.20 -25.38 -1.72
C CYS A 262 -26.76 -26.27 -2.88
N SER A 263 -27.48 -27.36 -3.11
CA SER A 263 -27.25 -28.28 -4.22
C SER A 263 -27.87 -27.73 -5.51
N LEU A 264 -27.04 -27.33 -6.47
CA LEU A 264 -27.50 -27.10 -7.85
C LEU A 264 -27.44 -28.42 -8.61
N GLN A 265 -28.60 -28.90 -9.05
CA GLN A 265 -28.69 -29.99 -10.02
C GLN A 265 -28.28 -29.46 -11.40
N VAL A 266 -27.55 -30.28 -12.16
CA VAL A 266 -27.38 -30.12 -13.60
C VAL A 266 -27.96 -31.37 -14.23
N ASP A 267 -28.93 -31.21 -15.13
CA ASP A 267 -29.68 -32.35 -15.67
C ASP A 267 -28.88 -33.11 -16.73
N ASN A 268 -28.65 -34.39 -16.42
CA ASN A 268 -28.60 -35.54 -17.31
C ASN A 268 -28.24 -35.33 -18.80
N PHE A 269 -26.99 -35.66 -19.17
CA PHE A 269 -26.74 -36.61 -20.26
C PHE A 269 -25.72 -37.65 -19.80
N GLY A 270 -25.99 -38.94 -20.08
CA GLY A 270 -25.42 -40.05 -19.33
C GLY A 270 -24.14 -40.67 -19.89
N GLY A 271 -23.17 -40.91 -19.00
CA GLY A 271 -21.98 -41.74 -19.21
C GLY A 271 -21.20 -41.84 -17.88
N PRO A 272 -20.63 -43.01 -17.51
CA PRO A 272 -20.02 -43.19 -16.18
C PRO A 272 -18.70 -42.41 -16.05
N PRO A 273 -18.58 -41.45 -15.12
CA PRO A 273 -17.36 -40.68 -14.95
C PRO A 273 -16.31 -41.49 -14.17
N THR A 274 -15.28 -41.98 -14.86
CA THR A 274 -14.02 -42.36 -14.21
C THR A 274 -13.35 -41.09 -13.70
N GLY A 275 -13.69 -40.68 -12.48
CA GLY A 275 -13.25 -39.41 -11.90
C GLY A 275 -11.71 -39.36 -11.79
N PRO A 276 -11.04 -38.32 -12.34
CA PRO A 276 -9.64 -38.07 -12.02
C PRO A 276 -9.57 -37.74 -10.52
N ALA A 277 -8.72 -38.47 -9.80
CA ALA A 277 -8.53 -38.25 -8.37
C ALA A 277 -8.04 -36.82 -8.11
N ALA A 278 -8.43 -36.24 -6.98
CA ALA A 278 -7.88 -34.95 -6.55
C ALA A 278 -6.37 -35.10 -6.32
N CYS A 279 -5.55 -34.56 -7.22
CA CYS A 279 -4.10 -34.53 -7.08
C CYS A 279 -3.71 -33.49 -6.00
N PRO A 280 -3.12 -33.89 -4.86
CA PRO A 280 -2.66 -32.95 -3.85
C PRO A 280 -1.28 -32.42 -4.25
N PHE A 281 -1.23 -31.44 -5.16
CA PHE A 281 0.00 -30.71 -5.45
C PHE A 281 0.20 -29.57 -4.44
N GLU A 282 1.25 -29.69 -3.64
CA GLU A 282 1.60 -28.74 -2.60
C GLU A 282 2.16 -27.44 -3.19
N PHE A 283 1.42 -26.34 -3.06
CA PHE A 283 1.85 -24.99 -3.43
C PHE A 283 1.51 -23.98 -2.32
N ASN A 284 2.15 -24.13 -1.16
CA ASN A 284 1.92 -23.28 0.02
C ASN A 284 2.74 -21.98 0.04
N ASP A 285 3.79 -21.90 -0.79
CA ASP A 285 4.93 -20.98 -0.65
C ASP A 285 4.57 -19.48 -0.77
N PHE A 286 3.86 -19.09 -1.83
CA PHE A 286 3.39 -17.70 -1.98
C PHE A 286 2.32 -17.33 -0.94
N GLY A 287 1.61 -18.32 -0.40
CA GLY A 287 0.52 -18.12 0.56
C GLY A 287 0.99 -17.42 1.83
N GLN A 288 2.04 -17.96 2.46
CA GLN A 288 2.55 -17.43 3.74
C GLN A 288 3.13 -16.01 3.60
N LEU A 289 3.95 -15.78 2.57
CA LEU A 289 4.57 -14.47 2.32
C LEU A 289 3.53 -13.39 2.04
N ALA A 290 2.52 -13.68 1.21
CA ALA A 290 1.45 -12.72 0.93
C ALA A 290 0.66 -12.37 2.20
N MET A 291 0.25 -13.36 3.01
CA MET A 291 -0.47 -13.09 4.27
C MET A 291 0.35 -12.24 5.25
N ALA A 292 1.66 -12.47 5.33
CA ALA A 292 2.60 -11.68 6.13
C ALA A 292 2.75 -10.22 5.64
N LEU A 293 2.55 -9.97 4.34
CA LEU A 293 2.52 -8.65 3.69
C LEU A 293 1.13 -7.99 3.69
N SER A 294 0.11 -8.58 4.34
CA SER A 294 -1.25 -8.00 4.38
C SER A 294 -1.35 -6.73 5.23
N HIS A 295 -0.50 -6.62 6.27
CA HIS A 295 -0.64 -5.65 7.37
C HIS A 295 -2.09 -5.51 7.91
N GLY A 296 -2.85 -6.61 7.95
CA GLY A 296 -4.20 -6.67 8.49
C GLY A 296 -5.34 -6.61 7.47
N ASN A 297 -5.09 -6.24 6.21
CA ASN A 297 -6.09 -6.42 5.16
C ASN A 297 -5.93 -7.79 4.48
N GLN A 298 -6.41 -8.82 5.17
CA GLN A 298 -6.36 -10.21 4.71
C GLN A 298 -7.31 -10.48 3.53
N SER A 299 -8.46 -9.82 3.44
CA SER A 299 -9.41 -10.02 2.33
C SER A 299 -8.88 -9.49 1.01
N SER A 300 -8.36 -8.26 0.98
CA SER A 300 -7.71 -7.71 -0.23
C SER A 300 -6.45 -8.50 -0.60
N MET A 301 -5.66 -8.97 0.38
CA MET A 301 -4.48 -9.78 0.09
C MET A 301 -4.83 -11.19 -0.43
N LYS A 302 -5.94 -11.78 0.02
CA LYS A 302 -6.44 -13.05 -0.55
C LYS A 302 -6.79 -12.89 -2.03
N LEU A 303 -7.46 -11.78 -2.42
CA LEU A 303 -7.71 -11.49 -3.84
C LEU A 303 -6.40 -11.39 -4.64
N VAL A 304 -5.34 -10.83 -4.06
CA VAL A 304 -4.00 -10.79 -4.71
C VAL A 304 -3.41 -12.20 -4.86
N GLN A 305 -3.52 -13.08 -3.85
CA GLN A 305 -3.11 -14.49 -3.98
C GLN A 305 -3.90 -15.23 -5.07
N ASP A 306 -5.20 -14.98 -5.15
CA ASP A 306 -6.09 -15.60 -6.12
C ASP A 306 -5.76 -15.11 -7.56
N ILE A 307 -5.36 -13.84 -7.73
CA ILE A 307 -4.82 -13.30 -9.00
C ILE A 307 -3.51 -13.97 -9.40
N VAL A 308 -2.56 -14.11 -8.46
CA VAL A 308 -1.28 -14.79 -8.72
C VAL A 308 -1.53 -16.21 -9.22
N ARG A 309 -2.47 -16.94 -8.59
CA ARG A 309 -2.85 -18.29 -9.03
C ARG A 309 -3.47 -18.30 -10.44
N CYS A 310 -4.34 -17.35 -10.76
CA CYS A 310 -4.90 -17.22 -12.11
C CYS A 310 -3.82 -16.90 -13.16
N GLN A 311 -2.86 -16.01 -12.86
CA GLN A 311 -1.75 -15.70 -13.79
C GLN A 311 -0.83 -16.91 -13.98
N GLN A 312 -0.53 -17.66 -12.91
CA GLN A 312 0.28 -18.89 -12.96
C GLN A 312 -0.39 -19.98 -13.80
N GLN A 313 -1.69 -20.22 -13.63
CA GLN A 313 -2.44 -21.20 -14.43
C GLN A 313 -2.39 -20.95 -15.95
N VAL A 314 -2.30 -19.69 -16.39
CA VAL A 314 -2.09 -19.36 -17.81
C VAL A 314 -0.60 -19.48 -18.18
N ALA A 315 0.30 -19.08 -17.27
CA ALA A 315 1.75 -19.10 -17.49
C ALA A 315 2.40 -20.49 -17.45
N ASP A 316 1.76 -21.52 -16.91
CA ASP A 316 2.21 -22.92 -17.00
C ASP A 316 2.28 -23.41 -18.47
N HIS A 317 1.59 -22.71 -19.39
CA HIS A 317 1.69 -22.90 -20.84
C HIS A 317 2.72 -21.98 -21.54
N THR A 318 3.36 -21.05 -20.81
CA THR A 318 4.19 -19.96 -21.40
C THR A 318 5.54 -19.72 -20.72
N GLY A 319 5.79 -20.30 -19.53
CA GLY A 319 7.09 -20.32 -18.87
C GLY A 319 7.46 -19.13 -17.96
N SER A 320 6.54 -18.21 -17.67
CA SER A 320 6.82 -16.99 -16.88
C SER A 320 6.12 -16.98 -15.51
N SER A 321 6.78 -17.45 -14.46
CA SER A 321 6.18 -17.68 -13.12
C SER A 321 6.03 -16.44 -12.20
N GLN A 322 6.41 -15.24 -12.67
CA GLN A 322 6.41 -14.01 -11.86
C GLN A 322 5.10 -13.22 -11.96
N PHE A 323 4.60 -12.75 -10.82
CA PHE A 323 3.39 -11.90 -10.72
C PHE A 323 3.51 -10.61 -11.56
N ASN A 324 2.69 -10.49 -12.60
CA ASN A 324 2.69 -9.34 -13.49
C ASN A 324 1.59 -8.34 -13.14
N ILE A 325 1.97 -7.29 -12.41
CA ILE A 325 1.03 -6.24 -11.97
C ILE A 325 0.48 -5.37 -13.12
N ALA A 326 1.09 -5.39 -14.31
CA ALA A 326 0.58 -4.67 -15.48
C ALA A 326 -0.64 -5.38 -16.10
N GLU A 327 -0.74 -6.70 -15.96
CA GLU A 327 -1.86 -7.54 -16.42
C GLU A 327 -2.92 -7.73 -15.31
N VAL A 328 -3.02 -6.77 -14.37
CA VAL A 328 -4.06 -6.70 -13.33
C VAL A 328 -4.88 -5.43 -13.51
N VAL A 329 -6.21 -5.53 -13.35
CA VAL A 329 -7.13 -4.39 -13.34
C VAL A 329 -8.22 -4.54 -12.27
N THR A 330 -8.87 -3.44 -11.90
CA THR A 330 -9.97 -3.39 -10.93
C THR A 330 -11.31 -3.07 -11.61
N CYS A 331 -12.39 -3.68 -11.10
CA CYS A 331 -13.77 -3.32 -11.44
C CYS A 331 -14.56 -3.11 -10.14
N CYS A 332 -14.97 -1.88 -9.89
CA CYS A 332 -15.59 -1.46 -8.63
C CYS A 332 -17.12 -1.45 -8.74
N LEU A 333 -17.78 -2.25 -7.91
CA LEU A 333 -19.24 -2.48 -7.88
C LEU A 333 -19.84 -1.93 -6.56
N PRO A 334 -20.32 -0.67 -6.53
CA PRO A 334 -20.94 -0.10 -5.33
C PRO A 334 -22.25 -0.81 -4.97
N GLY A 335 -22.77 -0.56 -3.76
CA GLY A 335 -24.01 -1.16 -3.23
C GLY A 335 -23.87 -2.63 -2.79
N LEU A 336 -23.12 -3.44 -3.55
CA LEU A 336 -22.99 -4.88 -3.32
C LEU A 336 -22.18 -5.25 -2.07
N SER A 337 -22.57 -6.33 -1.40
CA SER A 337 -21.82 -6.90 -0.27
C SER A 337 -20.37 -7.26 -0.62
N GLU A 338 -19.45 -7.05 0.32
CA GLU A 338 -18.00 -7.36 0.19
C GLU A 338 -17.75 -8.86 -0.06
N HIS A 339 -18.73 -9.72 0.23
CA HIS A 339 -18.69 -11.15 -0.11
C HIS A 339 -18.76 -11.45 -1.62
N TYR A 340 -19.25 -10.51 -2.45
CA TYR A 340 -19.24 -10.65 -3.91
C TYR A 340 -17.88 -10.38 -4.54
N SER A 341 -16.94 -9.74 -3.82
CA SER A 341 -15.60 -9.43 -4.31
C SER A 341 -14.85 -10.71 -4.67
N CYS A 342 -14.35 -10.80 -5.90
CA CYS A 342 -13.65 -11.98 -6.39
C CYS A 342 -12.70 -11.66 -7.54
N VAL A 343 -11.96 -12.68 -7.97
CA VAL A 343 -11.02 -12.63 -9.08
C VAL A 343 -11.64 -13.30 -10.30
N CYS A 344 -11.46 -12.73 -11.49
CA CYS A 344 -11.92 -13.31 -12.75
C CYS A 344 -10.88 -13.10 -13.87
N PRO A 345 -10.60 -14.12 -14.70
CA PRO A 345 -9.76 -13.96 -15.88
C PRO A 345 -10.46 -13.11 -16.95
N GLY A 346 -9.67 -12.40 -17.76
CA GLY A 346 -10.16 -11.43 -18.73
C GLY A 346 -10.46 -10.05 -18.10
N TYR A 347 -11.22 -9.24 -18.84
CA TYR A 347 -11.60 -7.88 -18.46
C TYR A 347 -13.07 -7.82 -18.03
N ILE A 348 -13.36 -7.32 -16.83
CA ILE A 348 -14.74 -7.02 -16.40
C ILE A 348 -14.94 -5.51 -16.34
N THR A 349 -16.09 -5.05 -16.86
CA THR A 349 -16.46 -3.64 -16.91
C THR A 349 -17.97 -3.44 -16.80
N LEU A 350 -18.39 -2.22 -16.46
CA LEU A 350 -19.79 -1.83 -16.33
C LEU A 350 -20.28 -1.16 -17.62
N VAL A 351 -21.43 -1.58 -18.14
CA VAL A 351 -22.05 -1.00 -19.34
C VAL A 351 -23.44 -0.41 -19.06
N SER A 352 -23.83 0.60 -19.87
CA SER A 352 -25.17 1.21 -19.85
C SER A 352 -26.25 0.22 -20.33
N PRO A 353 -27.53 0.41 -19.93
CA PRO A 353 -28.61 -0.49 -20.33
C PRO A 353 -28.82 -0.55 -21.85
N GLU A 354 -28.43 0.47 -22.63
CA GLU A 354 -28.49 0.40 -24.10
C GLU A 354 -27.53 -0.67 -24.64
N LYS A 355 -26.29 -0.71 -24.13
CA LYS A 355 -25.25 -1.69 -24.51
C LYS A 355 -25.58 -3.12 -24.08
N VAL A 356 -26.42 -3.30 -23.06
CA VAL A 356 -26.91 -4.63 -22.62
C VAL A 356 -27.70 -5.33 -23.73
N THR A 357 -28.46 -4.59 -24.55
CA THR A 357 -29.23 -5.20 -25.66
C THR A 357 -28.31 -5.80 -26.72
N VAL A 358 -27.25 -5.08 -27.10
CA VAL A 358 -26.21 -5.56 -28.02
C VAL A 358 -25.45 -6.73 -27.41
N THR A 359 -25.07 -6.64 -26.14
CA THR A 359 -24.32 -7.71 -25.46
C THR A 359 -25.09 -9.03 -25.46
N LYS A 360 -26.43 -9.01 -25.27
CA LYS A 360 -27.27 -10.21 -25.42
C LYS A 360 -27.30 -10.82 -26.83
N GLN A 361 -27.04 -10.03 -27.87
CA GLN A 361 -26.95 -10.51 -29.27
C GLN A 361 -25.52 -10.94 -29.67
N LEU A 362 -24.52 -10.53 -28.88
CA LEU A 362 -23.10 -10.85 -29.08
C LEU A 362 -22.61 -12.00 -28.18
N GLN A 363 -23.45 -12.50 -27.27
CA GLN A 363 -23.15 -13.62 -26.39
C GLN A 363 -22.94 -14.93 -27.18
N ASP A 364 -22.27 -15.91 -26.54
CA ASP A 364 -22.13 -17.30 -26.98
C ASP A 364 -21.47 -17.51 -28.37
N ARG A 365 -20.85 -16.47 -28.94
CA ARG A 365 -20.14 -16.52 -30.24
C ARG A 365 -18.78 -15.80 -30.19
N PRO A 366 -17.76 -16.26 -30.94
CA PRO A 366 -16.50 -15.54 -31.07
C PRO A 366 -16.71 -14.24 -31.86
N LEU A 367 -16.24 -13.13 -31.31
CA LEU A 367 -16.37 -11.79 -31.86
C LEU A 367 -15.10 -11.34 -32.58
N GLN A 368 -15.27 -10.44 -33.55
CA GLN A 368 -14.17 -9.67 -34.12
C GLN A 368 -13.92 -8.39 -33.32
N ILE A 369 -12.67 -8.16 -32.94
CA ILE A 369 -12.25 -7.08 -32.03
C ILE A 369 -11.37 -6.04 -32.74
N LEU A 370 -11.60 -4.76 -32.42
CA LEU A 370 -10.73 -3.63 -32.76
C LEU A 370 -10.25 -2.91 -31.49
N LEU A 371 -8.99 -2.47 -31.47
CA LEU A 371 -8.33 -1.84 -30.32
C LEU A 371 -7.89 -0.42 -30.69
N VAL A 372 -8.42 0.60 -29.98
CA VAL A 372 -8.23 2.02 -30.33
C VAL A 372 -7.50 2.79 -29.22
N ASP A 373 -6.27 3.21 -29.50
CA ASP A 373 -5.44 4.07 -28.64
C ASP A 373 -5.69 5.56 -28.96
N GLY A 374 -6.93 6.01 -28.81
CA GLY A 374 -7.37 7.38 -29.12
C GLY A 374 -8.85 7.63 -28.76
N ASP A 375 -9.36 8.83 -29.07
CA ASP A 375 -10.80 9.12 -28.99
C ASP A 375 -11.48 8.80 -30.34
N LEU A 376 -12.69 8.23 -30.30
CA LEU A 376 -13.58 8.15 -31.46
C LEU A 376 -14.49 9.38 -31.53
N THR A 377 -13.91 10.52 -31.91
CA THR A 377 -14.63 11.77 -32.22
C THR A 377 -14.05 12.44 -33.47
N GLU A 378 -14.86 13.20 -34.22
CA GLU A 378 -14.38 14.00 -35.36
C GLU A 378 -13.22 14.91 -34.94
N LYS A 379 -13.29 15.47 -33.74
CA LYS A 379 -12.40 16.50 -33.20
C LYS A 379 -11.04 15.95 -32.76
N TYR A 380 -10.87 14.63 -32.66
CA TYR A 380 -9.66 14.00 -32.10
C TYR A 380 -8.41 14.22 -32.96
N ARG A 381 -7.37 14.82 -32.38
CA ARG A 381 -6.04 14.99 -32.99
C ARG A 381 -4.98 14.48 -32.01
N HIS A 382 -4.08 13.63 -32.48
CA HIS A 382 -2.96 13.15 -31.67
C HIS A 382 -1.97 14.28 -31.39
N LEU A 383 -1.21 14.15 -30.30
CA LEU A 383 -0.27 15.17 -29.83
C LEU A 383 0.75 15.51 -30.93
N GLY A 384 0.74 16.77 -31.37
CA GLY A 384 1.54 17.28 -32.50
C GLY A 384 0.70 17.74 -33.71
N PHE A 385 -0.50 17.20 -33.91
CA PHE A 385 -1.36 17.49 -35.08
C PHE A 385 -2.48 18.49 -34.77
N ASN A 386 -2.17 19.52 -33.98
CA ASN A 386 -3.08 20.62 -33.71
C ASN A 386 -3.24 21.49 -34.97
N ARG A 387 -4.47 21.62 -35.50
CA ARG A 387 -4.77 22.69 -36.48
C ARG A 387 -4.50 24.04 -35.81
N PRO A 388 -3.81 25.00 -36.47
CA PRO A 388 -3.77 26.37 -35.97
C PRO A 388 -5.19 26.93 -35.94
N SER A 389 -5.59 27.52 -34.82
CA SER A 389 -6.91 28.16 -34.59
C SER A 389 -7.27 29.26 -35.59
N ASN A 390 -6.32 29.64 -36.44
CA ASN A 390 -6.37 30.80 -37.32
C ASN A 390 -6.64 30.41 -38.78
N VAL A 391 -6.61 29.11 -39.12
CA VAL A 391 -6.77 28.62 -40.51
C VAL A 391 -8.25 28.31 -40.78
N ARG A 392 -8.95 29.29 -41.36
CA ARG A 392 -10.33 29.12 -41.83
C ARG A 392 -10.31 28.58 -43.26
N ILE A 393 -10.59 27.30 -43.44
CA ILE A 393 -10.77 26.70 -44.77
C ILE A 393 -12.08 27.24 -45.34
N ILE A 394 -11.99 28.09 -46.38
CA ILE A 394 -13.14 28.52 -47.16
C ILE A 394 -13.33 27.48 -48.26
N SER A 395 -14.27 26.56 -48.07
CA SER A 395 -14.68 25.63 -49.11
C SER A 395 -15.69 26.30 -50.04
N GLU A 396 -15.27 26.60 -51.28
CA GLU A 396 -16.22 26.91 -52.35
C GLU A 396 -17.01 25.63 -52.69
N ASN A 397 -18.24 25.52 -52.19
CA ASN A 397 -19.22 24.62 -52.77
C ASN A 397 -20.65 25.10 -52.52
N VAL A 398 -21.55 24.83 -53.47
CA VAL A 398 -22.84 25.53 -53.59
C VAL A 398 -24.01 24.63 -53.23
N GLY A 399 -24.85 25.09 -52.30
CA GLY A 399 -26.30 24.92 -52.38
C GLY A 399 -26.91 23.52 -52.13
N LEU A 400 -26.14 22.52 -51.68
CA LEU A 400 -26.69 21.20 -51.33
C LEU A 400 -26.45 20.85 -49.85
N GLN A 401 -27.53 21.04 -49.07
CA GLN A 401 -27.84 20.44 -47.77
C GLN A 401 -26.63 20.13 -46.86
N GLU A 402 -26.30 21.07 -45.95
CA GLU A 402 -25.23 20.93 -44.96
C GLU A 402 -25.52 19.82 -43.92
N SER A 403 -25.32 18.55 -44.30
CA SER A 403 -25.00 17.49 -43.35
C SER A 403 -23.71 17.89 -42.62
N SER A 404 -23.77 18.01 -41.28
CA SER A 404 -22.63 18.50 -40.51
C SER A 404 -21.37 17.65 -40.77
N SER A 405 -20.18 18.25 -40.72
CA SER A 405 -18.92 17.52 -40.91
C SER A 405 -18.76 16.36 -39.92
N GLU A 406 -19.40 16.46 -38.75
CA GLU A 406 -19.47 15.41 -37.74
C GLU A 406 -20.39 14.25 -38.19
N SER A 407 -21.55 14.53 -38.81
CA SER A 407 -22.43 13.49 -39.36
C SER A 407 -21.82 12.71 -40.54
N LEU A 408 -21.06 13.39 -41.41
CA LEU A 408 -20.30 12.74 -42.48
C LEU A 408 -19.18 11.85 -41.90
N TRP A 409 -18.46 12.34 -40.90
CA TRP A 409 -17.44 11.57 -40.19
C TRP A 409 -18.04 10.33 -39.49
N ILE A 410 -19.22 10.46 -38.85
CA ILE A 410 -19.95 9.34 -38.22
C ILE A 410 -20.34 8.28 -39.26
N ASN A 411 -20.84 8.68 -40.44
CA ASN A 411 -21.14 7.73 -41.53
C ASN A 411 -19.88 6.95 -41.91
N CYS A 412 -18.80 7.62 -42.29
CA CYS A 412 -17.55 6.97 -42.70
C CYS A 412 -16.93 6.10 -41.60
N ALA A 413 -17.02 6.51 -40.33
CA ALA A 413 -16.57 5.72 -39.19
C ALA A 413 -17.35 4.41 -39.04
N LEU A 414 -18.68 4.47 -39.21
CA LEU A 414 -19.56 3.30 -39.17
C LEU A 414 -19.33 2.37 -40.38
N ASP A 415 -19.19 2.94 -41.58
CA ASP A 415 -18.92 2.19 -42.81
C ASP A 415 -17.62 1.38 -42.70
N ILE A 416 -16.55 1.98 -42.15
CA ILE A 416 -15.27 1.31 -41.89
C ILE A 416 -15.46 0.12 -40.93
N LEU A 417 -16.19 0.30 -39.82
CA LEU A 417 -16.40 -0.75 -38.82
C LEU A 417 -17.23 -1.92 -39.39
N ILE A 418 -18.26 -1.63 -40.19
CA ILE A 418 -19.09 -2.63 -40.87
C ILE A 418 -18.29 -3.37 -41.95
N GLN A 419 -17.53 -2.65 -42.78
CA GLN A 419 -16.66 -3.25 -43.81
C GLN A 419 -15.59 -4.16 -43.20
N ALA A 420 -15.03 -3.74 -42.05
CA ALA A 420 -14.09 -4.52 -41.25
C ALA A 420 -14.74 -5.66 -40.43
N LYS A 421 -16.08 -5.77 -40.45
CA LYS A 421 -16.91 -6.78 -39.75
C LYS A 421 -16.73 -6.84 -38.22
N VAL A 422 -16.18 -5.78 -37.64
CA VAL A 422 -15.91 -5.66 -36.20
C VAL A 422 -17.21 -5.72 -35.39
N ASN A 423 -17.20 -6.47 -34.28
CA ASN A 423 -18.34 -6.58 -33.37
C ASN A 423 -18.07 -5.96 -32.00
N LEU A 424 -16.80 -5.85 -31.61
CA LEU A 424 -16.35 -5.28 -30.34
C LEU A 424 -15.25 -4.25 -30.59
N VAL A 425 -15.41 -3.03 -30.08
CA VAL A 425 -14.37 -1.99 -30.11
C VAL A 425 -14.00 -1.62 -28.68
N LEU A 426 -12.72 -1.82 -28.31
CA LEU A 426 -12.18 -1.32 -27.05
C LEU A 426 -11.49 0.03 -27.32
N VAL A 427 -11.96 1.09 -26.65
CA VAL A 427 -11.50 2.47 -26.88
C VAL A 427 -10.93 3.05 -25.59
N LYS A 428 -9.70 3.54 -25.65
CA LYS A 428 -9.04 4.23 -24.54
C LYS A 428 -9.67 5.58 -24.22
N GLY A 429 -9.97 6.34 -25.26
CA GLY A 429 -10.50 7.69 -25.19
C GLY A 429 -12.02 7.78 -25.12
N ASN A 430 -12.51 8.99 -25.36
CA ASN A 430 -13.93 9.32 -25.48
C ASN A 430 -14.51 8.84 -26.81
N VAL A 431 -15.84 8.69 -26.86
CA VAL A 431 -16.58 8.23 -28.03
C VAL A 431 -17.77 9.17 -28.25
N CYS A 432 -18.02 9.59 -29.49
CA CYS A 432 -19.19 10.38 -29.84
C CYS A 432 -20.48 9.59 -29.57
N GLU A 433 -21.44 10.17 -28.82
CA GLU A 433 -22.70 9.52 -28.45
C GLU A 433 -23.50 9.09 -29.68
N SER A 434 -23.65 9.96 -30.69
CA SER A 434 -24.34 9.63 -31.95
C SER A 434 -23.62 8.61 -32.83
N LEU A 435 -22.32 8.35 -32.61
CA LEU A 435 -21.65 7.17 -33.18
C LEU A 435 -22.00 5.91 -32.38
N MET A 436 -22.02 6.00 -31.05
CA MET A 436 -22.34 4.90 -30.15
C MET A 436 -23.76 4.37 -30.37
N GLU A 437 -24.76 5.25 -30.48
CA GLU A 437 -26.15 4.91 -30.84
C GLU A 437 -26.24 4.11 -32.14
N ARG A 438 -25.53 4.57 -33.19
CA ARG A 438 -25.54 3.92 -34.51
C ARG A 438 -24.78 2.60 -34.53
N CYS A 439 -23.69 2.49 -33.77
CA CYS A 439 -22.99 1.22 -33.57
C CYS A 439 -23.88 0.22 -32.82
N ILE A 440 -24.65 0.67 -31.81
CA ILE A 440 -25.65 -0.16 -31.13
C ILE A 440 -26.71 -0.69 -32.12
N LEU A 441 -27.24 0.15 -33.00
CA LEU A 441 -28.19 -0.27 -34.05
C LEU A 441 -27.60 -1.23 -35.09
N ASN A 442 -26.28 -1.31 -35.23
CA ASN A 442 -25.57 -2.23 -36.13
C ASN A 442 -24.94 -3.42 -35.38
N ASN A 443 -25.31 -3.64 -34.11
CA ASN A 443 -24.80 -4.71 -33.24
C ASN A 443 -23.28 -4.68 -33.02
N ILE A 444 -22.71 -3.47 -32.94
CA ILE A 444 -21.29 -3.21 -32.66
C ILE A 444 -21.19 -2.65 -31.23
N LEU A 445 -20.59 -3.43 -30.32
CA LEU A 445 -20.41 -3.06 -28.92
C LEU A 445 -19.14 -2.20 -28.75
N ILE A 446 -19.29 -0.94 -28.37
CA ILE A 446 -18.17 -0.06 -28.02
C ILE A 446 -18.01 0.02 -26.51
N ILE A 447 -16.81 -0.28 -26.01
CA ILE A 447 -16.42 -0.21 -24.61
C ILE A 447 -15.41 0.92 -24.42
N ASN A 448 -15.74 1.86 -23.53
CA ASN A 448 -14.98 3.07 -23.28
C ASN A 448 -15.30 3.62 -21.87
N PRO A 449 -14.35 4.26 -21.17
CA PRO A 449 -12.92 4.28 -21.44
C PRO A 449 -12.23 2.97 -21.01
N VAL A 450 -11.15 2.59 -21.68
CA VAL A 450 -10.37 1.37 -21.42
C VAL A 450 -8.91 1.74 -21.14
N THR A 451 -8.24 1.08 -20.19
CA THR A 451 -6.82 1.39 -19.90
C THR A 451 -5.91 0.82 -20.99
N HIS A 452 -4.79 1.49 -21.26
CA HIS A 452 -3.79 1.01 -22.23
C HIS A 452 -3.31 -0.43 -21.95
N ASN A 453 -3.20 -0.81 -20.67
CA ASN A 453 -2.82 -2.16 -20.27
C ASN A 453 -3.83 -3.23 -20.76
N VAL A 454 -5.13 -2.93 -20.73
CA VAL A 454 -6.17 -3.83 -21.26
C VAL A 454 -6.07 -3.94 -22.77
N LEU A 455 -5.91 -2.81 -23.48
CA LEU A 455 -5.70 -2.83 -24.94
C LEU A 455 -4.45 -3.63 -25.32
N HIS A 456 -3.34 -3.43 -24.61
CA HIS A 456 -2.10 -4.19 -24.83
C HIS A 456 -2.26 -5.68 -24.54
N ALA A 457 -2.98 -6.06 -23.48
CA ALA A 457 -3.23 -7.45 -23.14
C ALA A 457 -4.09 -8.18 -24.19
N PHE A 458 -5.17 -7.54 -24.68
CA PHE A 458 -5.94 -8.08 -25.80
C PHE A 458 -5.15 -8.08 -27.11
N GLY A 459 -4.31 -7.08 -27.37
CA GLY A 459 -3.40 -7.06 -28.53
C GLY A 459 -2.42 -8.24 -28.51
N LYS A 460 -1.82 -8.52 -27.35
CA LYS A 460 -0.94 -9.68 -27.11
C LYS A 460 -1.67 -11.02 -27.30
N SER A 461 -2.90 -11.17 -26.80
CA SER A 461 -3.63 -12.45 -26.89
C SER A 461 -4.31 -12.69 -28.24
N THR A 462 -4.70 -11.64 -28.97
CA THR A 462 -5.40 -11.75 -30.27
C THR A 462 -4.51 -11.44 -31.49
N GLY A 463 -3.25 -11.04 -31.28
CA GLY A 463 -2.30 -10.68 -32.33
C GLY A 463 -2.54 -9.32 -32.99
N VAL A 464 -3.39 -8.48 -32.41
CA VAL A 464 -3.90 -7.24 -33.03
C VAL A 464 -2.98 -6.04 -32.78
N GLN A 465 -2.69 -5.29 -33.86
CA GLN A 465 -2.08 -3.97 -33.76
C GLN A 465 -3.13 -2.90 -33.39
N LEU A 466 -2.85 -2.14 -32.33
CA LEU A 466 -3.67 -1.00 -31.89
C LEU A 466 -3.64 0.12 -32.96
N VAL A 467 -4.79 0.75 -33.22
CA VAL A 467 -4.91 1.92 -34.12
C VAL A 467 -5.17 3.20 -33.35
N THR A 468 -4.73 4.34 -33.87
CA THR A 468 -5.07 5.68 -33.34
C THR A 468 -6.23 6.31 -34.09
N TYR A 469 -6.44 5.92 -35.35
CA TYR A 469 -7.52 6.41 -36.21
C TYR A 469 -8.22 5.27 -36.96
N LEU A 470 -9.54 5.36 -37.13
CA LEU A 470 -10.31 4.36 -37.90
C LEU A 470 -9.86 4.26 -39.37
N SER A 471 -9.32 5.33 -39.96
CA SER A 471 -8.74 5.30 -41.31
C SER A 471 -7.46 4.45 -41.44
N GLN A 472 -6.91 3.95 -40.33
CA GLN A 472 -5.77 3.01 -40.31
C GLN A 472 -6.22 1.54 -40.29
N VAL A 473 -7.52 1.27 -40.11
CA VAL A 473 -8.07 -0.09 -39.99
C VAL A 473 -7.84 -0.87 -41.28
N ASN A 474 -7.17 -2.01 -41.13
CA ASN A 474 -6.89 -2.98 -42.18
C ASN A 474 -7.03 -4.40 -41.60
N SER A 475 -6.83 -5.44 -42.41
CA SER A 475 -6.98 -6.84 -42.02
C SER A 475 -6.09 -7.31 -40.85
N HIS A 476 -5.02 -6.58 -40.51
CA HIS A 476 -4.14 -6.88 -39.37
C HIS A 476 -4.52 -6.11 -38.09
N CYS A 477 -5.49 -5.20 -38.18
CA CYS A 477 -6.03 -4.44 -37.04
C CYS A 477 -7.31 -5.05 -36.46
N VAL A 478 -7.80 -6.18 -37.02
CA VAL A 478 -9.01 -6.86 -36.57
C VAL A 478 -8.66 -8.24 -36.04
N GLY A 479 -8.92 -8.48 -34.76
CA GLY A 479 -8.69 -9.77 -34.11
C GLY A 479 -9.93 -10.66 -34.12
N SER A 480 -9.76 -11.89 -33.67
CA SER A 480 -10.85 -12.85 -33.45
C SER A 480 -10.58 -13.67 -32.19
N GLY A 481 -11.57 -14.47 -31.73
CA GLY A 481 -11.42 -15.29 -30.52
C GLY A 481 -11.65 -14.54 -29.21
N VAL A 482 -12.49 -13.50 -29.24
CA VAL A 482 -12.95 -12.77 -28.05
C VAL A 482 -14.42 -13.11 -27.79
N TRP A 483 -14.79 -13.36 -26.53
CA TRP A 483 -16.15 -13.62 -26.09
C TRP A 483 -16.61 -12.56 -25.10
N VAL A 484 -17.91 -12.28 -25.05
CA VAL A 484 -18.53 -11.35 -24.10
C VAL A 484 -19.73 -12.01 -23.42
N ASP A 485 -19.63 -12.15 -22.10
CA ASP A 485 -20.66 -12.75 -21.24
C ASP A 485 -21.22 -11.72 -20.25
N PHE A 486 -22.41 -11.97 -19.69
CA PHE A 486 -22.87 -11.28 -18.49
C PHE A 486 -22.23 -11.87 -17.23
N TRP A 487 -21.80 -11.01 -16.30
CA TRP A 487 -21.22 -11.45 -15.04
C TRP A 487 -22.28 -11.58 -13.95
N ARG A 488 -22.50 -12.81 -13.44
CA ARG A 488 -23.40 -13.14 -12.32
C ARG A 488 -24.81 -12.53 -12.42
N THR A 489 -25.48 -12.78 -13.55
CA THR A 489 -26.81 -12.23 -13.89
C THR A 489 -27.97 -12.60 -12.95
N GLY A 490 -27.78 -13.50 -11.99
CA GLY A 490 -28.86 -14.05 -11.13
C GLY A 490 -29.05 -13.37 -9.76
N ASP A 491 -27.95 -12.92 -9.13
CA ASP A 491 -27.95 -12.54 -7.69
C ASP A 491 -27.93 -11.02 -7.45
N LEU A 492 -27.93 -10.22 -8.52
CA LEU A 492 -27.65 -8.77 -8.48
C LEU A 492 -28.94 -7.97 -8.75
N SER A 493 -29.32 -7.07 -7.84
CA SER A 493 -30.38 -6.10 -8.16
C SER A 493 -29.82 -4.99 -9.06
N THR A 494 -30.58 -4.59 -10.08
CA THR A 494 -30.19 -3.50 -11.00
C THR A 494 -30.18 -2.12 -10.34
N VAL A 495 -30.86 -2.00 -9.18
CA VAL A 495 -30.97 -0.77 -8.39
C VAL A 495 -29.67 -0.45 -7.64
N GLU A 496 -28.93 -1.47 -7.19
CA GLU A 496 -27.66 -1.31 -6.45
C GLU A 496 -26.49 -0.81 -7.32
N LEU A 497 -26.64 -0.82 -8.65
CA LEU A 497 -25.54 -0.64 -9.62
C LEU A 497 -25.69 0.59 -10.54
N ASP A 498 -26.49 1.59 -10.14
CA ASP A 498 -26.84 2.77 -10.97
C ASP A 498 -27.38 2.39 -12.37
N ASN A 499 -28.22 1.37 -12.46
CA ASN A 499 -28.74 0.78 -13.71
C ASN A 499 -27.69 0.23 -14.68
N LYS A 500 -26.41 0.13 -14.29
CA LYS A 500 -25.36 -0.49 -15.09
C LYS A 500 -25.35 -2.00 -14.89
N VAL A 501 -24.80 -2.73 -15.87
CA VAL A 501 -24.68 -4.20 -15.80
C VAL A 501 -23.21 -4.59 -15.99
N PRO A 502 -22.65 -5.50 -15.18
CA PRO A 502 -21.28 -5.97 -15.35
C PRO A 502 -21.21 -7.03 -16.47
N ILE A 503 -20.28 -6.83 -17.40
CA ILE A 503 -19.97 -7.77 -18.47
C ILE A 503 -18.53 -8.28 -18.33
N SER A 504 -18.28 -9.49 -18.79
CA SER A 504 -16.97 -10.14 -18.81
C SER A 504 -16.52 -10.35 -20.25
N ILE A 505 -15.37 -9.79 -20.60
CA ILE A 505 -14.74 -9.89 -21.92
C ILE A 505 -13.52 -10.80 -21.78
N LYS A 506 -13.50 -11.91 -22.51
CA LYS A 506 -12.47 -12.96 -22.42
C LYS A 506 -11.86 -13.22 -23.79
N ALA A 507 -10.59 -13.61 -23.81
CA ALA A 507 -9.92 -14.14 -24.99
C ALA A 507 -9.07 -15.36 -24.59
N GLU A 508 -8.78 -16.24 -25.54
CA GLU A 508 -7.91 -17.40 -25.29
C GLU A 508 -6.49 -16.93 -24.93
N GLY A 509 -5.82 -17.62 -23.99
CA GLY A 509 -4.47 -17.29 -23.54
C GLY A 509 -4.30 -15.92 -22.87
N ILE A 510 -5.37 -15.22 -22.49
CA ILE A 510 -5.25 -13.87 -21.89
C ILE A 510 -4.75 -13.94 -20.44
N HIS A 511 -3.58 -13.36 -20.18
CA HIS A 511 -3.01 -13.24 -18.82
C HIS A 511 -3.63 -12.09 -17.99
N LEU A 512 -4.50 -11.28 -18.60
CA LEU A 512 -5.22 -10.20 -17.93
C LEU A 512 -6.19 -10.77 -16.89
N VAL A 513 -6.14 -10.24 -15.67
CA VAL A 513 -7.03 -10.65 -14.59
C VAL A 513 -7.71 -9.42 -13.98
N THR A 514 -9.03 -9.48 -13.83
CA THR A 514 -9.82 -8.44 -13.15
C THR A 514 -10.11 -8.82 -11.70
N ALA A 515 -9.74 -7.94 -10.78
CA ALA A 515 -10.23 -7.92 -9.40
C ALA A 515 -11.58 -7.20 -9.37
N VAL A 516 -12.67 -7.95 -9.18
CA VAL A 516 -13.99 -7.38 -8.92
C VAL A 516 -14.06 -7.03 -7.44
N LEU A 517 -14.24 -5.75 -7.14
CA LEU A 517 -14.30 -5.21 -5.79
C LEU A 517 -15.72 -4.69 -5.51
N SER A 518 -16.29 -5.07 -4.39
CA SER A 518 -17.64 -4.69 -3.95
C SER A 518 -17.60 -4.03 -2.57
N SER A 519 -18.55 -3.16 -2.26
CA SER A 519 -18.79 -2.67 -0.89
C SER A 519 -20.18 -2.04 -0.76
N THR A 520 -20.89 -2.35 0.32
CA THR A 520 -22.24 -1.86 0.59
C THR A 520 -22.31 -0.35 0.83
N VAL A 521 -21.19 0.26 1.19
CA VAL A 521 -21.07 1.70 1.40
C VAL A 521 -20.30 2.27 0.23
N THR A 522 -20.99 2.95 -0.69
CA THR A 522 -20.38 3.57 -1.89
C THR A 522 -19.19 4.46 -1.53
N ALA A 523 -19.28 5.25 -0.46
CA ALA A 523 -18.18 6.08 0.05
C ALA A 523 -16.95 5.30 0.55
N LYS A 524 -17.06 3.98 0.85
CA LYS A 524 -15.93 3.10 1.20
C LYS A 524 -15.23 2.53 -0.04
N MET A 525 -15.88 2.49 -1.21
CA MET A 525 -15.39 1.81 -2.41
C MET A 525 -13.95 2.20 -2.78
N GLN A 526 -13.67 3.50 -2.86
CA GLN A 526 -12.34 4.03 -3.18
C GLN A 526 -11.26 3.57 -2.18
N VAL A 527 -11.62 3.35 -0.90
CA VAL A 527 -10.70 2.83 0.12
C VAL A 527 -10.48 1.33 -0.03
N THR A 528 -11.51 0.56 -0.42
CA THR A 528 -11.38 -0.86 -0.75
C THR A 528 -10.44 -1.04 -1.95
N GLU A 529 -10.54 -0.20 -2.97
CA GLU A 529 -9.65 -0.18 -4.14
C GLU A 529 -8.22 0.28 -3.79
N ASP A 530 -8.05 1.40 -3.09
CA ASP A 530 -6.74 1.87 -2.60
C ASP A 530 -6.03 0.77 -1.78
N HIS A 531 -6.77 0.03 -0.95
CA HIS A 531 -6.25 -1.08 -0.16
C HIS A 531 -5.90 -2.31 -0.99
N PHE A 532 -6.71 -2.68 -1.99
CA PHE A 532 -6.39 -3.74 -2.93
C PHE A 532 -5.07 -3.45 -3.65
N TRP A 533 -4.93 -2.25 -4.23
CA TRP A 533 -3.69 -1.84 -4.89
C TRP A 533 -2.51 -1.76 -3.92
N THR A 534 -2.72 -1.30 -2.69
CA THR A 534 -1.67 -1.34 -1.65
C THR A 534 -1.18 -2.78 -1.39
N CYS A 535 -2.08 -3.77 -1.36
CA CYS A 535 -1.71 -5.18 -1.19
C CYS A 535 -1.00 -5.75 -2.42
N ALA A 536 -1.50 -5.47 -3.63
CA ALA A 536 -0.90 -5.92 -4.89
C ALA A 536 0.53 -5.41 -5.04
N TYR A 537 0.76 -4.10 -4.83
CA TYR A 537 2.09 -3.52 -4.94
C TYR A 537 3.05 -3.98 -3.82
N ARG A 538 2.57 -4.28 -2.61
CA ARG A 538 3.42 -4.90 -1.58
C ARG A 538 3.93 -6.29 -2.00
N LEU A 539 3.09 -7.12 -2.61
CA LEU A 539 3.55 -8.42 -3.11
C LEU A 539 4.50 -8.23 -4.30
N HIS A 540 4.15 -7.36 -5.26
CA HIS A 540 5.02 -7.02 -6.39
C HIS A 540 6.42 -6.56 -5.94
N HIS A 541 6.52 -5.56 -5.04
CA HIS A 541 7.81 -5.07 -4.57
C HIS A 541 8.60 -6.12 -3.77
N ALA A 542 7.95 -7.02 -3.03
CA ALA A 542 8.65 -8.11 -2.35
C ALA A 542 9.27 -9.12 -3.33
N LEU A 543 8.58 -9.44 -4.42
CA LEU A 543 9.07 -10.32 -5.49
C LEU A 543 10.08 -9.62 -6.41
N THR A 544 9.99 -8.30 -6.59
CA THR A 544 10.95 -7.49 -7.36
C THR A 544 12.25 -7.22 -6.58
N ASP A 545 12.15 -6.87 -5.29
CA ASP A 545 13.32 -6.75 -4.39
C ASP A 545 13.99 -8.12 -4.11
N GLN A 546 13.25 -9.23 -4.30
CA GLN A 546 13.53 -10.60 -3.81
C GLN A 546 13.88 -10.66 -2.31
N LYS A 547 13.46 -9.63 -1.56
CA LYS A 547 13.86 -9.37 -0.17
C LYS A 547 12.75 -8.68 0.59
N VAL A 548 12.67 -8.96 1.88
CA VAL A 548 11.78 -8.28 2.83
C VAL A 548 12.50 -7.94 4.12
N PHE A 549 11.98 -6.95 4.85
CA PHE A 549 12.38 -6.66 6.23
C PHE A 549 11.41 -7.31 7.24
N PRO A 550 11.86 -7.67 8.46
CA PRO A 550 10.96 -7.94 9.57
C PRO A 550 10.13 -6.69 9.87
N GLY A 551 8.81 -6.81 9.81
CA GLY A 551 7.88 -5.69 9.90
C GLY A 551 7.56 -5.27 11.34
N GLY A 552 6.47 -4.51 11.47
CA GLY A 552 5.89 -4.17 12.79
C GLY A 552 6.75 -3.24 13.66
N GLY A 553 7.72 -2.52 13.09
CA GLY A 553 8.63 -1.61 13.80
C GLY A 553 10.01 -2.19 14.13
N ALA A 554 10.28 -3.45 13.82
CA ALA A 554 11.56 -4.10 14.12
C ALA A 554 12.77 -3.39 13.45
N VAL A 555 12.58 -2.85 12.25
CA VAL A 555 13.62 -2.11 11.50
C VAL A 555 13.89 -0.74 12.14
N GLU A 556 12.83 -0.02 12.49
CA GLU A 556 12.85 1.29 13.11
C GLU A 556 13.44 1.26 14.53
N LEU A 557 13.25 0.15 15.25
CA LEU A 557 13.92 -0.13 16.52
C LEU A 557 15.44 -0.28 16.37
N LEU A 558 15.92 -0.88 15.26
CA LEU A 558 17.35 -0.93 14.96
C LEU A 558 17.91 0.46 14.63
N CYS A 559 17.18 1.28 13.86
CA CYS A 559 17.54 2.69 13.61
C CYS A 559 17.68 3.47 14.92
N LEU A 560 16.70 3.35 15.82
CA LEU A 560 16.69 4.01 17.13
C LEU A 560 17.86 3.55 18.02
N SER A 561 18.13 2.24 18.08
CA SER A 561 19.27 1.68 18.82
C SER A 561 20.63 2.15 18.26
N HIS A 562 20.77 2.20 16.93
CA HIS A 562 21.97 2.68 16.25
C HIS A 562 22.22 4.17 16.51
N LEU A 563 21.19 5.02 16.45
CA LEU A 563 21.33 6.45 16.70
C LEU A 563 21.67 6.78 18.16
N LYS A 564 21.04 6.10 19.15
CA LYS A 564 21.45 6.24 20.56
C LYS A 564 22.93 5.87 20.75
N LYS A 565 23.42 4.81 20.08
CA LYS A 565 24.83 4.42 20.11
C LYS A 565 25.76 5.48 19.48
N LEU A 566 25.36 6.11 18.38
CA LEU A 566 26.11 7.20 17.75
C LEU A 566 26.11 8.49 18.60
N GLU A 567 25.01 8.79 19.29
CA GLU A 567 24.90 9.89 20.27
C GLU A 567 25.92 9.66 21.41
N GLU A 568 25.89 8.49 22.06
CA GLU A 568 26.84 8.10 23.11
C GLU A 568 28.30 8.15 22.64
N GLN A 569 28.61 7.65 21.44
CA GLN A 569 29.97 7.67 20.90
C GLN A 569 30.45 9.10 20.62
N SER A 570 29.57 9.97 20.14
CA SER A 570 29.87 11.39 19.89
C SER A 570 30.18 12.13 21.20
N LEU A 571 29.41 11.89 22.26
CA LEU A 571 29.66 12.44 23.61
C LEU A 571 31.03 11.97 24.15
N LYS A 572 31.27 10.65 24.17
CA LYS A 572 32.53 10.04 24.65
C LYS A 572 33.76 10.48 23.85
N GLN A 573 33.59 10.97 22.61
CA GLN A 573 34.66 11.55 21.80
C GLN A 573 34.89 13.04 22.08
N ALA A 574 33.85 13.79 22.45
CA ALA A 574 33.99 15.17 22.90
C ALA A 574 34.77 15.24 24.23
N ASP A 575 34.39 14.40 25.21
CA ASP A 575 35.05 14.32 26.53
C ASP A 575 36.55 14.03 26.40
N LYS A 576 36.92 13.05 25.55
CA LYS A 576 38.33 12.69 25.31
C LYS A 576 39.15 13.81 24.65
N LYS A 577 38.52 14.68 23.86
CA LYS A 577 39.20 15.83 23.23
C LYS A 577 39.37 17.04 24.16
N LEU A 578 38.76 17.04 25.34
CA LEU A 578 38.97 18.05 26.38
C LEU A 578 40.18 17.74 27.28
N SER A 579 40.68 16.50 27.25
CA SER A 579 41.71 16.00 28.18
C SER A 579 43.04 15.61 27.52
N GLY A 580 43.27 15.96 26.25
CA GLY A 580 44.48 15.58 25.52
C GLY A 580 44.88 16.54 24.40
N ASP A 581 46.13 17.00 24.47
CA ASP A 581 46.96 17.68 23.46
C ASP A 581 46.42 18.90 22.68
N PHE A 582 46.99 20.06 23.04
CA PHE A 582 46.92 21.29 22.25
C PHE A 582 47.83 21.21 21.00
N TYR A 583 47.32 20.67 19.89
CA TYR A 583 47.91 20.91 18.57
C TYR A 583 46.95 21.64 17.62
N MET A 584 47.50 22.66 16.95
CA MET A 584 46.74 23.66 16.20
C MET A 584 46.36 23.18 14.78
N SER A 585 45.18 22.56 14.66
CA SER A 585 44.26 22.84 13.54
C SER A 585 42.85 22.34 13.83
N SER A 586 41.95 23.23 14.26
CA SER A 586 40.52 22.95 14.29
C SER A 586 39.72 24.22 13.97
N CYS A 587 39.04 24.20 12.82
CA CYS A 587 38.13 25.27 12.43
C CYS A 587 37.01 25.41 13.47
N TRP A 588 36.44 26.61 13.62
CA TRP A 588 35.28 26.84 14.49
C TRP A 588 34.12 25.88 14.16
N LEU A 589 33.91 25.61 12.87
CA LEU A 589 32.97 24.60 12.36
C LEU A 589 33.20 23.21 12.99
N THR A 590 34.45 22.77 13.13
CA THR A 590 34.79 21.46 13.70
C THR A 590 34.42 21.36 15.18
N LYS A 591 34.60 22.46 15.94
CA LYS A 591 34.24 22.53 17.37
C LYS A 591 32.72 22.55 17.56
N SER A 592 32.00 23.36 16.76
CA SER A 592 30.53 23.38 16.75
C SER A 592 29.95 22.03 16.30
N PHE A 593 30.55 21.35 15.33
CA PHE A 593 30.13 20.01 14.90
C PHE A 593 30.22 19.00 16.05
N THR A 594 31.34 18.95 16.79
CA THR A 594 31.45 18.06 17.97
C THR A 594 30.47 18.41 19.10
N GLN A 595 30.09 19.68 19.26
CA GLN A 595 29.15 20.11 20.28
C GLN A 595 27.69 19.76 19.93
N TYR A 596 27.27 19.98 18.68
CA TYR A 596 25.86 19.85 18.28
C TYR A 596 25.49 18.47 17.70
N LYS A 597 26.46 17.67 17.22
CA LYS A 597 26.18 16.34 16.65
C LYS A 597 25.36 15.42 17.57
N PRO A 598 25.63 15.29 18.89
CA PRO A 598 24.79 14.50 19.78
C PRO A 598 23.33 14.98 19.80
N VAL A 599 23.10 16.30 19.86
CA VAL A 599 21.76 16.91 19.91
C VAL A 599 20.97 16.62 18.64
N VAL A 600 21.59 16.70 17.46
CA VAL A 600 20.93 16.41 16.18
C VAL A 600 20.67 14.91 16.00
N LEU A 601 21.60 14.04 16.41
CA LEU A 601 21.38 12.59 16.40
C LEU A 601 20.21 12.19 17.31
N LYS A 602 20.10 12.82 18.50
CA LYS A 602 18.97 12.65 19.42
C LYS A 602 17.63 13.11 18.81
N ALA A 603 17.63 14.19 18.04
CA ALA A 603 16.45 14.67 17.33
C ALA A 603 16.03 13.75 16.17
N LEU A 604 16.98 13.19 15.42
CA LEU A 604 16.68 12.15 14.43
C LEU A 604 16.11 10.88 15.12
N ALA A 605 16.66 10.51 16.28
CA ALA A 605 16.21 9.40 17.12
C ALA A 605 14.80 9.61 17.69
N SER A 606 14.44 10.82 18.13
CA SER A 606 13.11 11.10 18.68
C SER A 606 12.00 10.92 17.64
N GLY A 607 12.27 11.14 16.35
CA GLY A 607 11.34 10.81 15.27
C GLY A 607 11.03 9.31 15.15
N TRP A 608 12.05 8.44 15.26
CA TRP A 608 11.86 6.99 15.31
C TRP A 608 11.10 6.56 16.57
N TYR A 609 11.42 7.16 17.71
CA TYR A 609 10.72 6.91 18.98
C TYR A 609 9.23 7.26 18.87
N GLN A 610 8.88 8.43 18.32
CA GLN A 610 7.49 8.82 18.08
C GLN A 610 6.77 7.86 17.12
N TYR A 611 7.46 7.38 16.08
CA TYR A 611 6.89 6.43 15.11
C TYR A 611 6.56 5.09 15.77
N LEU A 612 7.51 4.51 16.52
CA LEU A 612 7.30 3.29 17.29
C LEU A 612 6.19 3.49 18.32
N SER A 613 6.21 4.62 19.06
CA SER A 613 5.18 4.94 20.04
C SER A 613 3.78 4.93 19.40
N ARG A 614 3.60 5.67 18.30
CA ARG A 614 2.31 5.77 17.63
C ARG A 614 1.88 4.45 16.98
N LEU A 615 2.80 3.68 16.41
CA LEU A 615 2.51 2.36 15.85
C LEU A 615 1.95 1.42 16.94
N MET A 616 2.62 1.35 18.10
CA MET A 616 2.21 0.52 19.22
C MET A 616 0.87 0.99 19.82
N CYS A 617 0.66 2.30 20.00
CA CYS A 617 -0.63 2.85 20.42
C CYS A 617 -1.76 2.54 19.42
N ASN A 618 -1.52 2.61 18.11
CA ASN A 618 -2.54 2.33 17.10
C ASN A 618 -2.89 0.84 17.03
N THR A 619 -1.97 -0.09 17.32
CA THR A 619 -2.23 -1.56 17.30
C THR A 619 -3.15 -2.07 18.41
N ALA A 620 -3.73 -1.19 19.24
CA ALA A 620 -4.70 -1.48 20.29
C ALA A 620 -4.25 -2.46 21.39
N ARG A 621 -2.96 -2.79 21.46
CA ARG A 621 -2.35 -3.64 22.51
C ARG A 621 -2.07 -2.91 23.83
N TYR A 622 -1.73 -1.64 23.76
CA TYR A 622 -1.28 -0.84 24.90
C TYR A 622 -2.30 0.23 25.24
N ALA A 623 -2.58 0.41 26.54
CA ALA A 623 -3.59 1.35 27.02
C ALA A 623 -3.05 2.78 27.15
N SER A 624 -1.75 2.95 27.38
CA SER A 624 -1.09 4.25 27.55
C SER A 624 0.24 4.37 26.80
N GLU A 625 0.63 5.62 26.49
CA GLU A 625 1.95 5.93 25.91
C GLU A 625 3.10 5.65 26.89
N PHE A 626 2.81 5.54 28.19
CA PHE A 626 3.79 5.16 29.23
C PHE A 626 4.15 3.67 29.19
N GLU A 627 3.18 2.78 29.02
CA GLU A 627 3.43 1.34 28.79
C GLU A 627 4.25 1.13 27.52
N VAL A 628 3.89 1.82 26.44
CA VAL A 628 4.60 1.80 25.16
C VAL A 628 6.04 2.28 25.32
N SER A 629 6.25 3.42 25.99
CA SER A 629 7.58 3.95 26.31
C SER A 629 8.45 2.96 27.07
N THR A 630 7.87 2.33 28.10
CA THR A 630 8.54 1.29 28.91
C THR A 630 8.89 0.06 28.05
N SER A 631 8.00 -0.35 27.15
CA SER A 631 8.23 -1.47 26.23
C SER A 631 9.35 -1.16 25.21
N ILE A 632 9.41 0.05 24.68
CA ILE A 632 10.47 0.48 23.75
C ILE A 632 11.83 0.48 24.46
N GLU A 633 11.95 1.12 25.63
CA GLU A 633 13.22 1.16 26.36
C GLU A 633 13.65 -0.23 26.90
N HIS A 634 12.69 -1.11 27.22
CA HIS A 634 12.98 -2.51 27.57
C HIS A 634 13.64 -3.27 26.40
N HIS A 635 13.11 -3.13 25.18
CA HIS A 635 13.71 -3.75 24.00
C HIS A 635 15.03 -3.09 23.58
N LEU A 636 15.17 -1.76 23.72
CA LEU A 636 16.43 -1.06 23.47
C LEU A 636 17.53 -1.52 24.45
N LYS A 637 17.20 -1.67 25.74
CA LYS A 637 18.13 -2.20 26.74
C LYS A 637 18.56 -3.64 26.40
N LYS A 638 17.60 -4.54 26.17
CA LYS A 638 17.90 -5.93 25.73
C LYS A 638 18.78 -5.98 24.47
N ALA A 639 18.54 -5.10 23.50
CA ALA A 639 19.32 -5.01 22.27
C ALA A 639 20.78 -4.59 22.53
N ALA A 640 21.02 -3.71 23.51
CA ALA A 640 22.35 -3.32 23.95
C ALA A 640 23.02 -4.43 24.79
N ASP A 641 22.31 -5.02 25.75
CA ASP A 641 22.78 -6.11 26.61
C ASP A 641 23.20 -7.35 25.79
N CYS A 642 22.55 -7.60 24.64
CA CYS A 642 22.91 -8.69 23.72
C CYS A 642 24.16 -8.41 22.85
N GLY A 643 24.80 -7.25 22.96
CA GLY A 643 25.99 -6.83 22.19
C GLY A 643 25.78 -6.55 20.70
N SER A 644 24.81 -7.23 20.06
CA SER A 644 24.40 -7.03 18.67
C SER A 644 22.88 -6.81 18.57
N PRO A 645 22.43 -5.54 18.44
CA PRO A 645 21.01 -5.19 18.32
C PRO A 645 20.28 -5.90 17.18
N SER A 646 20.92 -6.10 16.02
CA SER A 646 20.29 -6.80 14.89
C SER A 646 20.14 -8.30 15.14
N ALA A 647 21.10 -8.94 15.81
CA ALA A 647 20.98 -10.34 16.21
C ALA A 647 19.87 -10.54 17.27
N TYR A 648 19.73 -9.59 18.21
CA TYR A 648 18.61 -9.57 19.16
C TYR A 648 17.26 -9.47 18.41
N ILE A 649 17.10 -8.46 17.56
CA ILE A 649 15.85 -8.22 16.81
C ILE A 649 15.48 -9.43 15.93
N LEU A 650 16.43 -10.02 15.20
CA LEU A 650 16.19 -11.22 14.40
C LEU A 650 15.85 -12.44 15.26
N LYS A 651 16.44 -12.59 16.45
CA LYS A 651 16.15 -13.69 17.37
C LYS A 651 14.71 -13.62 17.90
N GLU A 652 14.29 -12.47 18.41
CA GLU A 652 12.93 -12.30 18.95
C GLU A 652 11.87 -12.40 17.84
N PHE A 653 12.14 -11.87 16.65
CA PHE A 653 11.29 -12.03 15.48
C PHE A 653 11.17 -13.50 15.04
N LYS A 654 12.28 -14.25 15.00
CA LYS A 654 12.28 -15.68 14.61
C LYS A 654 11.53 -16.58 15.59
N LYS A 655 11.56 -16.29 16.89
CA LYS A 655 10.81 -17.04 17.92
C LYS A 655 9.28 -16.98 17.76
N GLY A 656 8.76 -16.01 16.99
CA GLY A 656 7.33 -15.62 17.07
C GLY A 656 6.99 -14.81 18.33
N ASP A 657 7.99 -14.35 19.08
CA ASP A 657 7.88 -13.78 20.43
C ASP A 657 7.46 -12.29 20.39
N LYS A 658 6.33 -12.04 19.72
CA LYS A 658 5.37 -10.93 19.89
C LYS A 658 5.92 -9.49 19.96
N VAL A 659 7.13 -9.24 19.43
CA VAL A 659 7.96 -8.02 19.59
C VAL A 659 7.22 -6.68 19.57
N MET A 660 6.19 -6.50 18.74
CA MET A 660 5.38 -5.25 18.75
C MET A 660 3.88 -5.43 18.43
N VAL A 661 3.46 -6.41 17.61
CA VAL A 661 2.07 -6.50 17.10
C VAL A 661 1.48 -7.92 17.22
N ASP A 662 0.22 -8.02 17.65
CA ASP A 662 -0.67 -9.16 17.35
C ASP A 662 -1.70 -8.69 16.32
N PHE A 663 -2.10 -9.57 15.42
CA PHE A 663 -3.37 -9.45 14.72
C PHE A 663 -4.42 -10.27 15.47
N GLY A 664 -5.19 -9.60 16.33
CA GLY A 664 -6.24 -10.22 17.17
C GLY A 664 -7.47 -10.68 16.40
N LEU A 665 -7.29 -11.47 15.34
CA LEU A 665 -8.34 -11.94 14.43
C LEU A 665 -8.29 -13.46 14.15
N SER A 666 -7.72 -14.25 15.06
CA SER A 666 -7.92 -15.70 15.12
C SER A 666 -8.24 -16.13 16.55
N THR A 667 -9.28 -16.94 16.71
CA THR A 667 -9.67 -17.59 17.98
C THR A 667 -9.09 -19.00 18.11
N LYS A 668 -8.04 -19.32 17.36
CA LYS A 668 -7.28 -20.58 17.43
C LYS A 668 -5.81 -20.32 17.77
N PRO A 669 -5.17 -21.18 18.59
CA PRO A 669 -3.73 -21.13 18.85
C PRO A 669 -2.94 -21.80 17.71
N GLU A 670 -3.08 -21.24 16.50
CA GLU A 670 -2.34 -21.65 15.30
C GLU A 670 -1.35 -20.52 14.94
N GLU A 671 -0.19 -20.89 14.41
CA GLU A 671 1.08 -20.15 14.30
C GLU A 671 1.06 -18.60 14.29
N SER A 672 2.00 -18.00 15.03
CA SER A 672 2.21 -16.54 15.05
C SER A 672 2.61 -16.02 13.66
N VAL A 673 1.65 -15.41 12.95
CA VAL A 673 1.86 -14.84 11.61
C VAL A 673 2.97 -13.79 11.66
N LYS A 674 4.11 -14.13 11.05
CA LYS A 674 5.24 -13.21 10.84
C LYS A 674 4.76 -12.03 9.99
N ILE A 675 5.25 -10.83 10.28
CA ILE A 675 4.89 -9.61 9.55
C ILE A 675 6.12 -9.16 8.77
N TYR A 676 5.94 -8.83 7.50
CA TYR A 676 7.02 -8.32 6.65
C TYR A 676 6.68 -6.93 6.10
N ASP A 677 7.73 -6.13 5.91
CA ASP A 677 7.67 -4.85 5.19
C ASP A 677 8.58 -4.94 3.96
N ASN A 678 8.25 -4.23 2.87
CA ASN A 678 9.12 -4.16 1.69
C ASN A 678 10.44 -3.43 1.99
N VAL A 679 11.50 -3.70 1.22
CA VAL A 679 12.82 -3.08 1.43
C VAL A 679 12.87 -1.70 0.76
N THR A 680 12.80 -1.65 -0.57
CA THR A 680 13.02 -0.42 -1.34
C THR A 680 11.97 0.66 -1.05
N PRO A 681 10.64 0.37 -1.08
CA PRO A 681 9.60 1.35 -0.79
C PRO A 681 9.70 1.98 0.62
N LYS A 682 10.24 1.23 1.60
CA LYS A 682 10.31 1.65 3.00
C LYS A 682 11.47 2.61 3.23
N VAL A 683 12.65 2.30 2.71
CA VAL A 683 13.82 3.20 2.77
C VAL A 683 13.54 4.49 1.99
N GLU A 684 12.89 4.40 0.83
CA GLU A 684 12.49 5.58 0.06
C GLU A 684 11.45 6.45 0.77
N ALA A 685 10.47 5.85 1.45
CA ALA A 685 9.52 6.59 2.29
C ALA A 685 10.21 7.34 3.44
N TRP A 686 11.30 6.79 3.99
CA TRP A 686 12.12 7.47 5.00
C TRP A 686 12.95 8.61 4.40
N ARG A 687 13.63 8.35 3.27
CA ARG A 687 14.47 9.35 2.59
C ARG A 687 13.64 10.56 2.16
N ARG A 688 12.54 10.35 1.45
CA ARG A 688 11.63 11.41 0.98
C ARG A 688 11.01 12.21 2.14
N ALA A 689 10.76 11.56 3.27
CA ALA A 689 10.29 12.25 4.48
C ALA A 689 11.35 13.18 5.10
N LEU A 690 12.62 12.77 5.14
CA LEU A 690 13.68 13.65 5.64
C LEU A 690 14.04 14.74 4.62
N ASP A 691 14.18 14.39 3.35
CA ASP A 691 14.50 15.33 2.26
C ASP A 691 13.50 16.50 2.23
N LEU A 692 12.20 16.22 2.38
CA LEU A 692 11.16 17.26 2.48
C LEU A 692 11.35 18.18 3.70
N VAL A 693 11.66 17.60 4.87
CA VAL A 693 11.87 18.37 6.11
C VAL A 693 13.12 19.25 6.01
N LEU A 694 14.20 18.73 5.41
CA LEU A 694 15.44 19.47 5.22
C LEU A 694 15.32 20.54 4.12
N LEU A 695 14.59 20.26 3.04
CA LEU A 695 14.25 21.24 2.01
C LEU A 695 13.44 22.40 2.59
N VAL A 696 12.40 22.12 3.39
CA VAL A 696 11.61 23.18 4.04
C VAL A 696 12.45 23.94 5.08
N LEU A 697 13.30 23.27 5.87
CA LEU A 697 14.27 23.91 6.78
C LEU A 697 15.23 24.88 6.07
N GLN A 698 15.53 24.65 4.80
CA GLN A 698 16.39 25.50 3.97
C GLN A 698 15.65 26.69 3.34
N THR A 699 14.31 26.81 3.48
CA THR A 699 13.55 27.97 3.00
C THR A 699 13.62 29.14 3.99
N ASP A 700 14.50 30.10 3.73
CA ASP A 700 14.68 31.29 4.57
C ASP A 700 13.57 32.34 4.39
N ALA A 701 12.97 32.39 3.20
CA ALA A 701 11.82 33.24 2.88
C ALA A 701 10.80 32.58 1.93
N GLU A 702 9.53 32.97 2.06
CA GLU A 702 8.46 32.69 1.08
C GLU A 702 8.08 33.98 0.34
N ILE A 703 7.94 33.93 -0.99
CA ILE A 703 7.61 35.10 -1.81
C ILE A 703 6.25 34.92 -2.50
N ILE A 704 5.22 35.61 -1.99
CA ILE A 704 3.86 35.57 -2.55
C ILE A 704 3.60 36.77 -3.47
N THR A 705 3.17 36.48 -4.69
CA THR A 705 2.81 37.44 -5.74
C THR A 705 1.39 37.16 -6.28
N GLY A 706 0.85 38.07 -7.11
CA GLY A 706 -0.50 37.91 -7.68
C GLY A 706 -1.64 38.24 -6.68
N PRO A 707 -2.91 37.94 -7.04
CA PRO A 707 -4.09 38.44 -6.33
C PRO A 707 -4.23 37.94 -4.88
N LYS A 708 -3.68 36.77 -4.54
CA LYS A 708 -3.61 36.25 -3.14
C LYS A 708 -2.96 37.27 -2.18
N ARG A 709 -2.05 38.14 -2.65
CA ARG A 709 -1.46 39.24 -1.88
C ARG A 709 -2.51 40.12 -1.19
N ASN A 710 -3.59 40.46 -1.90
CA ASN A 710 -4.57 41.42 -1.44
C ASN A 710 -5.52 40.81 -0.39
N GLN A 711 -5.72 39.48 -0.45
CA GLN A 711 -6.49 38.75 0.57
C GLN A 711 -5.71 38.61 1.88
N LEU A 712 -4.41 38.29 1.79
CA LEU A 712 -3.53 38.18 2.98
C LEU A 712 -3.35 39.52 3.70
N LEU A 713 -3.20 40.62 2.94
CA LEU A 713 -3.14 42.00 3.47
C LEU A 713 -4.33 42.35 4.37
N ASN A 714 -5.54 41.91 3.99
CA ASN A 714 -6.79 42.25 4.67
C ASN A 714 -7.13 41.28 5.82
N SER A 715 -6.22 40.37 6.18
CA SER A 715 -6.45 39.35 7.21
C SER A 715 -5.91 39.76 8.59
N HIS A 716 -6.53 39.24 9.66
CA HIS A 716 -6.07 39.45 11.04
C HIS A 716 -4.68 38.85 11.35
N VAL A 717 -4.10 38.04 10.45
CA VAL A 717 -2.76 37.45 10.59
C VAL A 717 -1.65 38.46 10.23
N SER A 718 -2.02 39.61 9.65
CA SER A 718 -1.11 40.68 9.19
C SER A 718 -0.07 41.15 10.23
N SER A 719 -0.33 40.96 11.52
CA SER A 719 0.55 41.36 12.62
C SER A 719 1.69 40.37 12.95
N GLU A 720 1.66 39.12 12.47
CA GLU A 720 2.77 38.16 12.66
C GLU A 720 3.85 38.25 11.57
N PHE A 721 3.63 39.05 10.52
CA PHE A 721 4.51 39.11 9.36
C PHE A 721 5.49 40.29 9.41
N ILE A 722 6.79 39.99 9.31
CA ILE A 722 7.81 41.00 8.97
C ILE A 722 7.79 41.17 7.45
N PHE A 723 7.26 42.30 7.00
CA PHE A 723 7.31 42.71 5.59
C PHE A 723 8.69 43.28 5.26
N LEU A 724 9.24 42.85 4.12
CA LEU A 724 10.36 43.47 3.40
C LEU A 724 9.82 44.30 2.23
#